data_AF-A0A225DDV8-F1
#
_entry.id   AF-A0A225DDV8-F1
#
_cell.length_a   1.000
_cell.length_b   1.000
_cell.length_c   1.000
_cell.angle_alpha   90.00
_cell.angle_beta   90.00
_cell.angle_gamma   90.00
#
_symmetry.space_group_name_H-M   'P 1'
#
loop_
_entity.id
_entity.type
_entity.pdbx_description
1 polymer ?
#
loop_
_entity_poly.entity_id
_entity_poly.type
_entity_poly.pdbx_seq_one_letter_code
_entity_poly.pdbx_strand_id
1 'polypeptide(L)'
;MATIGWQKLIPDGDVFRGEGRYPIDAYSEFLPAPRFGWKAYGDQTPDPELFSVDDPFGWAVGEFQEVEELQPGLVQIGKQVLGQMAKLLDGNPNTGIPKLDLVNNPFWPPELAAEPKLPQERCVTLLPLALSQTQDDKGRVRWTLFGISEQGPGKAFWKSFYTAPKKEAPAEDGVAFFCRLLQTVYGVEVAGIDGLRAAGFRILPDDEPLQPHWAEQLPSWTAPLVLSDRPGREKVKYLLTFRPFGRLPASVRRAYLAGDLCLLPFPGSLTFWGVPGYHQLAREMPLALQIPLVLGVARHRIPSGVRVPQSGFLHEPTDDRPDAGAHASHVKNTYKRTHRWDKILRDADELALIGKEDKLLHVLFSTIPDDVSLYDKPMARNVQLWTEDHRLLLDGPTATPDQLKHAMRTVQAGGLFGYRFLFPAMRVGRHEVYWHRPLVAYRDADGKPAILPGAPLGYLTAYPAAAPKLDKPIELWPRIRHRPLPAAVAILHQPGNGHATLPFIRGARKLLDAHRKRGDTPLPRALARQLVAPKHGQTLDSWLDAVPGEPLAAAVRALIEPSDAPLPRRRGAKVPDSLTYRRSAMRAFEVLYWKTIASLSEGTFLNKNNADCVRDEITKKMLPYHERHLEGLGDFLLAYYDRKIAAAGLTGKAVAGEIPFRWRTDFDYSWMGGWLKNQESSAERDLITVIPGRDRTRAVVMSDHYDTAYMADKYYLELGGCGARMSACGADDNHSATAAMMLAAPIFLEMSKKGQLGCDVWLIHLTGEEFPADCLGARALTQRLVEGTLRLHAPGGKTTDLSGVTVKGLYVSDMIAHNNDRERDIFQISPGNDPASYWLAEQAHLAAEVWNASVPEWNKHPDRAGRPRGRRSPHGAAVPEIAPFLALSGEVRTPLDPRSTLYNTDGQVFSDAGVPCVLFMENYDINRTGYHDTHDTMENIDLDYGAAVCAITIESVARAATEEPPKQT
;
A
#
# COMPACT_ATOMS: atom_id res chain seq x y z
N MET A 1 9.54 -21.82 -25.72
CA MET A 1 8.08 -22.10 -25.73
C MET A 1 7.36 -20.76 -25.87
N ALA A 2 6.18 -20.71 -26.50
CA ALA A 2 5.40 -19.47 -26.53
C ALA A 2 4.93 -19.12 -25.11
N THR A 3 5.09 -17.86 -24.68
CA THR A 3 4.64 -17.41 -23.36
C THR A 3 3.11 -17.46 -23.27
N ILE A 4 2.58 -18.01 -22.17
CA ILE A 4 1.13 -18.17 -21.93
C ILE A 4 0.75 -17.70 -20.53
N GLY A 5 -0.51 -17.29 -20.36
CA GLY A 5 -1.06 -16.88 -19.07
C GLY A 5 -0.21 -15.82 -18.36
N TRP A 6 0.11 -16.03 -17.08
CA TRP A 6 0.81 -15.04 -16.24
C TRP A 6 2.21 -14.71 -16.74
N GLN A 7 2.85 -15.62 -17.49
CA GLN A 7 4.18 -15.41 -18.06
C GLN A 7 4.21 -14.22 -19.04
N LYS A 8 3.06 -13.86 -19.64
CA LYS A 8 2.94 -12.67 -20.50
C LYS A 8 2.94 -11.35 -19.72
N LEU A 9 2.72 -11.41 -18.41
CA LEU A 9 2.75 -10.24 -17.53
C LEU A 9 4.17 -9.90 -17.08
N ILE A 10 5.05 -10.91 -17.07
CA ILE A 10 6.46 -10.76 -16.73
C ILE A 10 7.17 -10.12 -17.92
N PRO A 11 7.69 -8.90 -17.78
CA PRO A 11 8.41 -8.24 -18.86
C PRO A 11 9.81 -8.84 -19.02
N ASP A 12 10.46 -8.52 -20.13
CA ASP A 12 11.90 -8.76 -20.28
C ASP A 12 12.68 -8.00 -19.20
N GLY A 13 13.79 -8.58 -18.73
CA GLY A 13 14.51 -8.09 -17.54
C GLY A 13 15.10 -6.68 -17.66
N ASP A 14 15.17 -6.13 -18.87
CA ASP A 14 15.69 -4.80 -19.17
C ASP A 14 14.60 -3.74 -19.39
N VAL A 15 13.30 -4.07 -19.26
CA VAL A 15 12.20 -3.16 -19.62
C VAL A 15 12.23 -1.82 -18.86
N PHE A 16 12.75 -1.85 -17.63
CA PHE A 16 12.88 -0.68 -16.76
C PHE A 16 14.31 -0.13 -16.69
N ARG A 17 15.26 -0.69 -17.45
CA ARG A 17 16.63 -0.20 -17.53
C ARG A 17 16.74 1.01 -18.46
N GLY A 18 17.53 2.00 -18.06
CA GLY A 18 17.75 3.25 -18.77
C GLY A 18 16.94 4.42 -18.21
N GLU A 19 17.44 5.62 -18.45
CA GLU A 19 16.92 6.86 -17.86
C GLU A 19 15.44 7.10 -18.20
N GLY A 20 14.64 7.41 -17.17
CA GLY A 20 13.22 7.74 -17.29
C GLY A 20 12.29 6.56 -17.59
N ARG A 21 12.77 5.32 -17.44
CA ARG A 21 11.99 4.10 -17.67
C ARG A 21 11.20 3.66 -16.45
N TYR A 22 11.54 4.15 -15.25
CA TYR A 22 10.85 3.84 -14.00
C TYR A 22 10.62 5.11 -13.16
N PRO A 23 9.80 6.07 -13.65
CA PRO A 23 9.49 7.27 -12.86
C PRO A 23 8.75 6.91 -11.56
N ILE A 24 9.09 7.60 -10.48
CA ILE A 24 8.43 7.47 -9.18
C ILE A 24 7.90 8.85 -8.75
N ASP A 25 6.58 8.99 -8.81
CA ASP A 25 5.89 10.22 -8.39
C ASP A 25 5.89 10.35 -6.85
N ALA A 26 5.63 11.56 -6.34
CA ALA A 26 5.48 11.78 -4.91
C ALA A 26 4.20 11.07 -4.41
N TYR A 27 4.31 10.25 -3.36
CA TYR A 27 3.19 9.41 -2.90
C TYR A 27 2.06 10.24 -2.31
N SER A 28 2.39 11.40 -1.75
CA SER A 28 1.48 12.45 -1.30
C SER A 28 0.67 13.10 -2.43
N GLU A 29 1.18 13.09 -3.67
CA GLU A 29 0.49 13.64 -4.85
C GLU A 29 -0.23 12.53 -5.63
N PHE A 30 0.40 11.36 -5.76
CA PHE A 30 -0.13 10.21 -6.49
C PHE A 30 0.35 8.90 -5.87
N LEU A 31 -0.58 8.14 -5.28
CA LEU A 31 -0.24 6.86 -4.70
C LEU A 31 0.14 5.85 -5.80
N PRO A 32 1.26 5.12 -5.65
CA PRO A 32 1.70 4.17 -6.65
C PRO A 32 0.74 2.98 -6.75
N ALA A 33 0.74 2.33 -7.92
CA ALA A 33 0.15 1.02 -8.06
C ALA A 33 0.93 -0.02 -7.23
N PRO A 34 0.26 -0.84 -6.39
CA PRO A 34 0.94 -1.90 -5.69
C PRO A 34 1.41 -2.96 -6.71
N ARG A 35 2.70 -3.34 -6.63
CA ARG A 35 3.33 -4.31 -7.54
C ARG A 35 3.30 -5.71 -6.96
N PHE A 36 2.69 -6.64 -7.70
CA PHE A 36 2.47 -8.04 -7.31
C PHE A 36 3.20 -9.00 -8.23
N GLY A 37 3.54 -10.17 -7.69
CA GLY A 37 4.02 -11.28 -8.50
C GLY A 37 5.41 -11.12 -9.07
N TRP A 38 5.92 -9.90 -9.15
CA TRP A 38 7.18 -9.53 -9.77
C TRP A 38 7.56 -8.11 -9.36
N LYS A 39 8.83 -7.88 -9.02
CA LYS A 39 9.37 -6.58 -8.62
C LYS A 39 10.39 -6.08 -9.65
N ALA A 40 10.48 -4.76 -9.79
CA ALA A 40 11.34 -4.14 -10.80
C ALA A 40 12.83 -4.22 -10.43
N TYR A 41 13.13 -4.19 -9.13
CA TYR A 41 14.44 -4.45 -8.57
C TYR A 41 14.57 -5.90 -8.08
N GLY A 42 15.81 -6.41 -8.01
CA GLY A 42 16.13 -7.73 -7.49
C GLY A 42 16.49 -8.75 -8.57
N ASP A 43 16.32 -10.03 -8.24
CA ASP A 43 16.57 -11.16 -9.14
C ASP A 43 15.48 -11.34 -10.21
N GLN A 44 14.41 -10.54 -10.13
CA GLN A 44 13.27 -10.54 -11.05
C GLN A 44 12.55 -11.90 -11.12
N THR A 45 12.68 -12.72 -10.07
CA THR A 45 11.98 -14.01 -9.96
C THR A 45 10.50 -13.78 -9.68
N PRO A 46 9.59 -14.42 -10.43
CA PRO A 46 8.16 -14.35 -10.13
C PRO A 46 7.84 -14.95 -8.76
N ASP A 47 6.93 -14.32 -8.01
CA ASP A 47 6.52 -14.75 -6.67
C ASP A 47 5.81 -16.12 -6.73
N PRO A 48 6.39 -17.18 -6.14
CA PRO A 48 5.80 -18.51 -6.15
C PRO A 48 4.52 -18.63 -5.31
N GLU A 49 4.26 -17.67 -4.40
CA GLU A 49 3.01 -17.64 -3.63
C GLU A 49 1.82 -17.15 -4.46
N LEU A 50 2.09 -16.40 -5.53
CA LEU A 50 1.08 -15.89 -6.46
C LEU A 50 0.97 -16.76 -7.73
N PHE A 51 2.11 -17.14 -8.31
CA PHE A 51 2.19 -17.84 -9.58
C PHE A 51 2.75 -19.25 -9.41
N SER A 52 2.00 -20.25 -9.89
CA SER A 52 2.49 -21.61 -10.02
C SER A 52 3.02 -21.85 -11.42
N VAL A 53 4.18 -22.51 -11.50
CA VAL A 53 4.78 -22.95 -12.78
C VAL A 53 3.89 -23.98 -13.49
N ASP A 54 3.17 -24.81 -12.72
CA ASP A 54 2.30 -25.88 -13.24
C ASP A 54 0.88 -25.39 -13.59
N ASP A 55 0.51 -24.16 -13.20
CA ASP A 55 -0.76 -23.53 -13.55
C ASP A 55 -0.54 -22.14 -14.16
N PRO A 56 -0.18 -22.06 -15.46
CA PRO A 56 0.09 -20.79 -16.15
C PRO A 56 -1.08 -19.80 -16.14
N PHE A 57 -2.32 -20.26 -15.93
CA PHE A 57 -3.51 -19.42 -15.94
C PHE A 57 -4.08 -19.16 -14.55
N GLY A 58 -3.48 -19.74 -13.50
CA GLY A 58 -3.90 -19.56 -12.12
C GLY A 58 -3.44 -18.23 -11.52
N TRP A 59 -4.30 -17.63 -10.70
CA TRP A 59 -4.00 -16.49 -9.84
C TRP A 59 -4.33 -16.86 -8.40
N ALA A 60 -3.33 -17.05 -7.55
CA ALA A 60 -3.58 -17.43 -6.16
C ALA A 60 -4.25 -16.29 -5.37
N VAL A 61 -5.24 -16.63 -4.54
CA VAL A 61 -5.89 -15.72 -3.59
C VAL A 61 -5.75 -16.32 -2.19
N GLY A 62 -5.17 -15.56 -1.27
CA GLY A 62 -4.88 -16.03 0.09
C GLY A 62 -6.12 -16.20 0.95
N GLU A 63 -6.04 -17.10 1.93
CA GLU A 63 -7.13 -17.45 2.86
C GLU A 63 -7.63 -16.22 3.63
N PHE A 64 -6.71 -15.40 4.14
CA PHE A 64 -7.02 -14.17 4.87
C PHE A 64 -7.69 -13.11 3.98
N GLN A 65 -7.28 -12.98 2.72
CA GLN A 65 -7.92 -12.04 1.78
C GLN A 65 -9.39 -12.41 1.55
N GLU A 66 -9.66 -13.71 1.39
CA GLU A 66 -11.03 -14.20 1.18
C GLU A 66 -11.92 -13.96 2.40
N VAL A 67 -11.43 -14.30 3.60
CA VAL A 67 -12.22 -14.24 4.84
C VAL A 67 -12.36 -12.81 5.41
N GLU A 68 -11.29 -12.02 5.39
CA GLU A 68 -11.27 -10.68 6.02
C GLU A 68 -11.76 -9.57 5.07
N GLU A 69 -11.54 -9.71 3.76
CA GLU A 69 -11.82 -8.63 2.80
C GLU A 69 -12.97 -8.99 1.85
N LEU A 70 -12.85 -10.10 1.12
CA LEU A 70 -13.71 -10.33 -0.03
C LEU A 70 -15.12 -10.79 0.36
N GLN A 71 -15.27 -11.81 1.20
CA GLN A 71 -16.58 -12.28 1.67
C GLN A 71 -17.38 -11.17 2.37
N PRO A 72 -16.85 -10.48 3.41
CA PRO A 72 -17.57 -9.36 4.03
C PRO A 72 -17.81 -8.21 3.06
N GLY A 73 -16.87 -7.93 2.14
CA GLY A 73 -17.03 -6.89 1.13
C GLY A 73 -18.16 -7.17 0.14
N LEU A 74 -18.32 -8.41 -0.31
CA LEU A 74 -19.45 -8.80 -1.16
C LEU A 74 -20.79 -8.65 -0.43
N VAL A 75 -20.86 -9.00 0.86
CA VAL A 75 -22.05 -8.77 1.68
C VAL A 75 -22.36 -7.28 1.80
N GLN A 76 -21.35 -6.46 2.07
CA GLN A 76 -21.47 -5.01 2.17
C GLN A 76 -21.98 -4.38 0.86
N ILE A 77 -21.39 -4.74 -0.28
CA ILE A 77 -21.77 -4.21 -1.60
C ILE A 77 -23.18 -4.70 -1.97
N GLY A 78 -23.44 -6.01 -1.82
CA GLY A 78 -24.73 -6.60 -2.19
C GLY A 78 -25.91 -6.06 -1.40
N LYS A 79 -25.74 -5.74 -0.11
CA LYS A 79 -26.79 -5.06 0.69
C LYS A 79 -27.18 -3.72 0.09
N GLN A 80 -26.20 -2.91 -0.34
CA GLN A 80 -26.45 -1.60 -0.94
C GLN A 80 -27.10 -1.73 -2.32
N VAL A 81 -26.55 -2.58 -3.18
CA VAL A 81 -27.07 -2.82 -4.54
C VAL A 81 -28.51 -3.33 -4.48
N LEU A 82 -28.80 -4.33 -3.65
CA LEU A 82 -30.17 -4.86 -3.53
C LEU A 82 -31.14 -3.83 -2.94
N GLY A 83 -30.68 -2.97 -2.04
CA GLY A 83 -31.47 -1.83 -1.56
C GLY A 83 -31.87 -0.87 -2.68
N GLN A 84 -30.96 -0.60 -3.62
CA GLN A 84 -31.25 0.19 -4.82
C GLN A 84 -32.21 -0.54 -5.76
N MET A 85 -31.98 -1.84 -6.00
CA MET A 85 -32.84 -2.65 -6.88
C MET A 85 -34.27 -2.75 -6.35
N ALA A 86 -34.44 -2.92 -5.04
CA ALA A 86 -35.76 -2.95 -4.41
C ALA A 86 -36.51 -1.62 -4.62
N LYS A 87 -35.82 -0.49 -4.41
CA LYS A 87 -36.40 0.85 -4.64
C LYS A 87 -36.73 1.08 -6.11
N LEU A 88 -35.87 0.64 -7.03
CA LEU A 88 -36.11 0.74 -8.47
C LEU A 88 -37.37 -0.05 -8.87
N LEU A 89 -37.51 -1.28 -8.37
CA LEU A 89 -38.69 -2.11 -8.57
C LEU A 89 -39.97 -1.50 -7.96
N ASP A 90 -39.87 -0.83 -6.82
CA ASP A 90 -40.99 -0.15 -6.16
C ASP A 90 -41.40 1.17 -6.85
N GLY A 91 -40.71 1.59 -7.92
CA GLY A 91 -40.92 2.89 -8.57
C GLY A 91 -40.51 4.08 -7.70
N ASN A 92 -39.68 3.85 -6.66
CA ASN A 92 -39.25 4.89 -5.75
C ASN A 92 -38.24 5.80 -6.45
N PRO A 93 -38.47 7.14 -6.52
CA PRO A 93 -37.56 8.05 -7.21
C PRO A 93 -36.19 8.22 -6.52
N ASN A 94 -36.06 7.78 -5.26
CA ASN A 94 -34.85 7.88 -4.44
C ASN A 94 -34.07 6.55 -4.42
N THR A 95 -33.90 5.92 -5.60
CA THR A 95 -33.20 4.63 -5.75
C THR A 95 -31.76 4.68 -5.27
N GLY A 96 -31.10 5.86 -5.36
CA GLY A 96 -29.66 6.00 -5.20
C GLY A 96 -28.89 5.85 -6.52
N ILE A 97 -29.58 5.56 -7.62
CA ILE A 97 -29.05 5.58 -8.99
C ILE A 97 -29.35 6.97 -9.58
N PRO A 98 -28.39 7.64 -10.24
CA PRO A 98 -28.66 8.91 -10.91
C PRO A 98 -29.83 8.78 -11.89
N LYS A 99 -30.80 9.71 -11.85
CA LYS A 99 -32.04 9.61 -12.65
C LYS A 99 -31.77 9.55 -14.15
N LEU A 100 -30.77 10.30 -14.63
CA LEU A 100 -30.40 10.33 -16.04
C LEU A 100 -29.80 8.99 -16.53
N ASP A 101 -29.27 8.15 -15.63
CA ASP A 101 -28.67 6.86 -16.00
C ASP A 101 -29.71 5.83 -16.47
N LEU A 102 -30.98 6.05 -16.13
CA LEU A 102 -32.11 5.21 -16.55
C LEU A 102 -32.74 5.68 -17.86
N VAL A 103 -32.45 6.90 -18.32
CA VAL A 103 -33.02 7.45 -19.56
C VAL A 103 -32.35 6.79 -20.76
N ASN A 104 -33.14 6.32 -21.72
CA ASN A 104 -32.67 5.59 -22.91
C ASN A 104 -31.81 4.35 -22.59
N ASN A 105 -31.99 3.77 -21.40
CA ASN A 105 -31.28 2.57 -20.98
C ASN A 105 -31.97 1.32 -21.54
N PRO A 106 -31.31 0.50 -22.38
CA PRO A 106 -31.95 -0.64 -23.05
C PRO A 106 -32.32 -1.78 -22.08
N PHE A 107 -31.74 -1.80 -20.88
CA PHE A 107 -32.10 -2.76 -19.82
C PHE A 107 -33.31 -2.33 -18.99
N TRP A 108 -33.69 -1.05 -19.04
CA TRP A 108 -34.83 -0.49 -18.29
C TRP A 108 -35.74 0.38 -19.17
N PRO A 109 -36.35 -0.19 -20.22
CA PRO A 109 -37.22 0.56 -21.12
C PRO A 109 -38.51 1.03 -20.42
N PRO A 110 -39.23 2.02 -20.99
CA PRO A 110 -40.49 2.51 -20.42
C PRO A 110 -41.53 1.42 -20.15
N GLU A 111 -41.60 0.38 -20.99
CA GLU A 111 -42.51 -0.76 -20.79
C GLU A 111 -42.23 -1.52 -19.48
N LEU A 112 -40.99 -1.56 -19.00
CA LEU A 112 -40.64 -2.20 -17.74
C LEU A 112 -40.78 -1.21 -16.56
N ALA A 113 -40.51 0.07 -16.80
CA ALA A 113 -40.61 1.12 -15.79
C ALA A 113 -42.05 1.51 -15.43
N ALA A 114 -43.02 1.28 -16.32
CA ALA A 114 -44.42 1.70 -16.16
C ALA A 114 -45.32 0.68 -15.44
N GLU A 115 -44.83 -0.54 -15.20
CA GLU A 115 -45.64 -1.68 -14.74
C GLU A 115 -45.77 -1.72 -13.20
N PRO A 116 -46.85 -2.28 -12.64
CA PRO A 116 -47.02 -2.40 -11.20
C PRO A 116 -45.96 -3.32 -10.59
N LYS A 117 -45.63 -3.06 -9.32
CA LYS A 117 -44.68 -3.84 -8.49
C LYS A 117 -44.80 -5.33 -8.79
N LEU A 118 -43.77 -5.95 -9.37
CA LEU A 118 -43.72 -7.38 -9.70
C LEU A 118 -43.50 -8.19 -8.40
N PRO A 119 -44.55 -8.75 -7.76
CA PRO A 119 -44.41 -9.34 -6.42
C PRO A 119 -43.62 -10.66 -6.44
N GLN A 120 -43.54 -11.30 -7.62
CA GLN A 120 -42.73 -12.48 -7.87
C GLN A 120 -41.23 -12.20 -7.90
N GLU A 121 -40.81 -10.94 -8.09
CA GLU A 121 -39.42 -10.58 -8.30
C GLU A 121 -38.62 -10.65 -6.99
N ARG A 122 -37.54 -11.41 -7.02
CA ARG A 122 -36.60 -11.57 -5.90
C ARG A 122 -35.34 -10.71 -6.09
N CYS A 123 -35.30 -9.88 -7.13
CA CYS A 123 -34.16 -9.03 -7.49
C CYS A 123 -32.86 -9.84 -7.58
N VAL A 124 -32.90 -11.04 -8.17
CA VAL A 124 -31.70 -11.88 -8.30
C VAL A 124 -30.65 -11.15 -9.12
N THR A 125 -29.50 -10.87 -8.54
CA THR A 125 -28.37 -10.25 -9.22
C THR A 125 -27.34 -11.31 -9.56
N LEU A 126 -26.84 -11.25 -10.80
CA LEU A 126 -25.66 -11.97 -11.27
C LEU A 126 -24.73 -10.88 -11.79
N LEU A 127 -24.03 -10.22 -10.87
CA LEU A 127 -23.38 -8.93 -11.11
C LEU A 127 -21.85 -9.06 -11.05
N PRO A 128 -21.14 -9.31 -12.17
CA PRO A 128 -19.68 -9.25 -12.21
C PRO A 128 -19.16 -7.88 -11.78
N LEU A 129 -18.45 -7.84 -10.65
CA LEU A 129 -17.77 -6.66 -10.13
C LEU A 129 -16.34 -6.59 -10.68
N ALA A 130 -15.86 -5.40 -11.01
CA ALA A 130 -14.45 -5.15 -11.27
C ALA A 130 -13.74 -4.80 -9.94
N LEU A 131 -12.86 -5.69 -9.50
CA LEU A 131 -12.07 -5.55 -8.28
C LEU A 131 -10.57 -5.52 -8.60
N SER A 132 -9.80 -4.71 -7.88
CA SER A 132 -8.33 -4.79 -7.91
C SER A 132 -7.78 -4.39 -6.55
N GLN A 133 -6.58 -4.84 -6.21
CA GLN A 133 -5.89 -4.31 -5.03
C GLN A 133 -5.32 -2.92 -5.30
N THR A 134 -5.38 -2.03 -4.31
CA THR A 134 -4.85 -0.66 -4.36
C THR A 134 -4.12 -0.33 -3.07
N GLN A 135 -3.15 0.57 -3.13
CA GLN A 135 -2.46 1.12 -1.96
C GLN A 135 -3.19 2.36 -1.41
N ASP A 136 -3.02 2.65 -0.13
CA ASP A 136 -3.40 3.93 0.49
C ASP A 136 -2.19 4.63 1.15
N ASP A 137 -2.45 5.82 1.70
CA ASP A 137 -1.49 6.71 2.37
C ASP A 137 -0.90 6.12 3.68
N LYS A 138 -1.40 4.96 4.12
CA LYS A 138 -0.85 4.21 5.25
C LYS A 138 -0.11 2.95 4.79
N GLY A 139 0.19 2.84 3.50
CA GLY A 139 0.87 1.69 2.90
C GLY A 139 0.07 0.39 3.01
N ARG A 140 -1.28 0.46 3.16
CA ARG A 140 -2.13 -0.72 3.18
C ARG A 140 -2.53 -1.08 1.77
N VAL A 141 -2.39 -2.36 1.43
CA VAL A 141 -2.83 -2.89 0.14
C VAL A 141 -4.10 -3.69 0.36
N ARG A 142 -5.19 -3.26 -0.30
CA ARG A 142 -6.56 -3.74 -0.04
C ARG A 142 -7.32 -3.98 -1.33
N TRP A 143 -8.22 -4.96 -1.34
CA TRP A 143 -9.18 -5.13 -2.44
C TRP A 143 -10.13 -3.93 -2.51
N THR A 144 -10.25 -3.36 -3.70
CA THR A 144 -11.00 -2.13 -3.98
C THR A 144 -12.01 -2.37 -5.10
N LEU A 145 -13.22 -1.84 -4.92
CA LEU A 145 -14.26 -1.84 -5.94
C LEU A 145 -14.00 -0.72 -6.95
N PHE A 146 -13.83 -1.09 -8.22
CA PHE A 146 -13.76 -0.13 -9.34
C PHE A 146 -15.13 0.06 -9.99
N GLY A 147 -16.02 -0.92 -9.88
CA GLY A 147 -17.40 -0.86 -10.37
C GLY A 147 -17.91 -2.18 -10.92
N ILE A 148 -18.77 -2.12 -11.95
CA ILE A 148 -19.17 -3.29 -12.74
C ILE A 148 -18.05 -3.70 -13.69
N SER A 149 -18.04 -4.97 -14.10
CA SER A 149 -17.10 -5.49 -15.09
C SER A 149 -17.21 -4.75 -16.43
N GLU A 150 -16.10 -4.17 -16.88
CA GLU A 150 -15.98 -3.58 -18.22
C GLU A 150 -16.02 -4.63 -19.35
N GLN A 151 -15.94 -5.93 -19.01
CA GLN A 151 -16.04 -7.06 -19.94
C GLN A 151 -17.49 -7.47 -20.24
N GLY A 152 -18.45 -6.71 -19.72
CA GLY A 152 -19.88 -6.93 -19.93
C GLY A 152 -20.49 -7.94 -18.96
N PRO A 153 -21.83 -7.96 -18.84
CA PRO A 153 -22.50 -8.77 -17.84
C PRO A 153 -22.41 -10.28 -18.14
N GLY A 154 -22.70 -10.68 -19.38
CA GLY A 154 -22.75 -12.09 -19.76
C GLY A 154 -21.39 -12.76 -19.88
N LYS A 155 -20.47 -12.19 -20.67
CA LYS A 155 -19.12 -12.76 -20.85
C LYS A 155 -18.39 -12.93 -19.51
N ALA A 156 -18.37 -11.90 -18.67
CA ALA A 156 -17.67 -11.97 -17.39
C ALA A 156 -18.28 -13.02 -16.45
N PHE A 157 -19.61 -13.16 -16.44
CA PHE A 157 -20.29 -14.20 -15.69
C PHE A 157 -19.95 -15.61 -16.21
N TRP A 158 -20.09 -15.86 -17.52
CA TRP A 158 -19.85 -17.18 -18.12
C TRP A 158 -18.40 -17.66 -18.00
N LYS A 159 -17.44 -16.73 -17.99
CA LYS A 159 -16.02 -17.03 -17.76
C LYS A 159 -15.74 -17.68 -16.40
N SER A 160 -16.67 -17.59 -15.44
CA SER A 160 -16.57 -18.28 -14.15
C SER A 160 -16.57 -19.81 -14.24
N PHE A 161 -17.07 -20.38 -15.34
CA PHE A 161 -17.16 -21.82 -15.55
C PHE A 161 -16.01 -22.34 -16.42
N TYR A 162 -14.88 -21.65 -16.39
CA TYR A 162 -13.63 -22.01 -17.05
C TYR A 162 -12.50 -21.99 -16.02
N THR A 163 -11.42 -22.71 -16.30
CA THR A 163 -10.20 -22.74 -15.47
C THR A 163 -8.98 -22.15 -16.20
N ALA A 164 -9.07 -22.09 -17.53
CA ALA A 164 -8.09 -21.51 -18.46
C ALA A 164 -8.79 -21.18 -19.79
N PRO A 165 -8.15 -20.46 -20.73
CA PRO A 165 -8.76 -20.14 -22.01
C PRO A 165 -9.19 -21.42 -22.75
N LYS A 166 -10.47 -21.50 -23.12
CA LYS A 166 -11.09 -22.66 -23.79
C LYS A 166 -11.05 -23.98 -22.99
N LYS A 167 -10.76 -23.93 -21.68
CA LYS A 167 -10.81 -25.09 -20.78
C LYS A 167 -11.91 -24.88 -19.76
N GLU A 168 -13.02 -25.59 -19.92
CA GLU A 168 -14.16 -25.54 -19.02
C GLU A 168 -13.78 -26.09 -17.63
N ALA A 169 -14.43 -25.55 -16.60
CA ALA A 169 -14.50 -26.18 -15.28
C ALA A 169 -15.41 -27.43 -15.36
N PRO A 170 -15.36 -28.34 -14.37
CA PRO A 170 -16.28 -29.47 -14.31
C PRO A 170 -17.75 -29.01 -14.42
N ALA A 171 -18.53 -29.69 -15.26
CA ALA A 171 -19.91 -29.30 -15.56
C ALA A 171 -20.82 -29.34 -14.32
N GLU A 172 -20.52 -30.26 -13.41
CA GLU A 172 -21.19 -30.40 -12.11
C GLU A 172 -21.14 -29.13 -11.27
N ASP A 173 -20.07 -28.33 -11.34
CA ASP A 173 -19.96 -27.09 -10.58
C ASP A 173 -21.00 -26.05 -11.05
N GLY A 174 -21.13 -25.92 -12.37
CA GLY A 174 -22.12 -25.04 -13.01
C GLY A 174 -23.54 -25.48 -12.74
N VAL A 175 -23.84 -26.76 -12.96
CA VAL A 175 -25.15 -27.35 -12.70
C VAL A 175 -25.53 -27.21 -11.21
N ALA A 176 -24.62 -27.55 -10.30
CA ALA A 176 -24.86 -27.45 -8.86
C ALA A 176 -25.09 -26.01 -8.42
N PHE A 177 -24.39 -25.03 -9.00
CA PHE A 177 -24.65 -23.61 -8.73
C PHE A 177 -26.10 -23.21 -9.06
N PHE A 178 -26.59 -23.55 -10.25
CA PHE A 178 -27.96 -23.20 -10.64
C PHE A 178 -29.01 -23.98 -9.84
N CYS A 179 -28.75 -25.23 -9.49
CA CYS A 179 -29.62 -25.98 -8.59
C CYS A 179 -29.72 -25.31 -7.21
N ARG A 180 -28.58 -24.89 -6.63
CA ARG A 180 -28.55 -24.14 -5.37
C ARG A 180 -29.28 -22.81 -5.49
N LEU A 181 -29.06 -22.06 -6.58
CA LEU A 181 -29.76 -20.79 -6.82
C LEU A 181 -31.28 -20.98 -6.80
N LEU A 182 -31.81 -21.94 -7.56
CA LEU A 182 -33.25 -22.17 -7.61
C LEU A 182 -33.82 -22.67 -6.27
N GLN A 183 -33.08 -23.53 -5.58
CA GLN A 183 -33.48 -24.00 -4.26
C GLN A 183 -33.50 -22.86 -3.24
N THR A 184 -32.42 -22.09 -3.15
CA THR A 184 -32.26 -21.06 -2.12
C THR A 184 -33.17 -19.86 -2.36
N VAL A 185 -33.36 -19.43 -3.61
CA VAL A 185 -34.15 -18.23 -3.93
C VAL A 185 -35.64 -18.54 -4.09
N TYR A 186 -35.96 -19.68 -4.71
CA TYR A 186 -37.34 -19.99 -5.12
C TYR A 186 -37.92 -21.25 -4.46
N GLY A 187 -37.15 -21.95 -3.62
CA GLY A 187 -37.61 -23.18 -2.95
C GLY A 187 -37.84 -24.35 -3.92
N VAL A 188 -37.18 -24.34 -5.09
CA VAL A 188 -37.36 -25.38 -6.11
C VAL A 188 -36.25 -26.42 -6.01
N GLU A 189 -36.60 -27.61 -5.52
CA GLU A 189 -35.67 -28.73 -5.41
C GLU A 189 -35.42 -29.34 -6.79
N VAL A 190 -34.17 -29.24 -7.24
CA VAL A 190 -33.72 -29.76 -8.53
C VAL A 190 -32.35 -30.41 -8.37
N ALA A 191 -32.14 -31.51 -9.08
CA ALA A 191 -30.87 -32.20 -9.14
C ALA A 191 -30.49 -32.47 -10.60
N GLY A 192 -29.24 -32.16 -10.94
CA GLY A 192 -28.72 -32.37 -12.29
C GLY A 192 -29.31 -31.45 -13.35
N ILE A 193 -28.77 -31.56 -14.56
CA ILE A 193 -29.14 -30.73 -15.71
C ILE A 193 -30.57 -31.02 -16.20
N ASP A 194 -31.00 -32.28 -16.17
CA ASP A 194 -32.35 -32.67 -16.56
C ASP A 194 -33.39 -32.15 -15.56
N GLY A 195 -33.04 -32.12 -14.27
CA GLY A 195 -33.88 -31.51 -13.23
C GLY A 195 -34.08 -30.01 -13.46
N LEU A 196 -33.01 -29.27 -13.78
CA LEU A 196 -33.11 -27.86 -14.18
C LEU A 196 -34.02 -27.68 -15.40
N ARG A 197 -33.82 -28.50 -16.43
CA ARG A 197 -34.64 -28.44 -17.65
C ARG A 197 -36.11 -28.73 -17.37
N ALA A 198 -36.40 -29.75 -16.56
CA ALA A 198 -37.76 -30.13 -16.16
C ALA A 198 -38.45 -29.07 -15.29
N ALA A 199 -37.70 -28.37 -14.43
CA ALA A 199 -38.18 -27.24 -13.64
C ALA A 199 -38.47 -25.98 -14.48
N GLY A 200 -38.16 -26.01 -15.79
CA GLY A 200 -38.37 -24.90 -16.71
C GLY A 200 -37.24 -23.87 -16.71
N PHE A 201 -36.03 -24.25 -16.26
CA PHE A 201 -34.84 -23.42 -16.41
C PHE A 201 -34.31 -23.47 -17.85
N ARG A 202 -34.02 -22.31 -18.42
CA ARG A 202 -33.52 -22.14 -19.79
C ARG A 202 -32.53 -21.00 -19.88
N ILE A 203 -31.74 -20.98 -20.95
CA ILE A 203 -30.74 -19.96 -21.24
C ILE A 203 -31.08 -19.31 -22.59
N LEU A 204 -31.07 -17.98 -22.64
CA LEU A 204 -31.13 -17.21 -23.89
C LEU A 204 -29.90 -16.29 -23.95
N PRO A 205 -28.88 -16.64 -24.75
CA PRO A 205 -27.66 -15.85 -24.85
C PRO A 205 -27.92 -14.48 -25.49
N ASP A 206 -27.06 -13.51 -25.23
CA ASP A 206 -27.08 -12.25 -25.98
C ASP A 206 -26.45 -12.44 -27.38
N ASP A 207 -27.24 -12.25 -28.42
CA ASP A 207 -26.86 -12.40 -29.84
C ASP A 207 -26.29 -11.11 -30.45
N GLU A 208 -26.55 -9.96 -29.81
CA GLU A 208 -26.15 -8.64 -30.30
C GLU A 208 -25.62 -7.80 -29.13
N PRO A 209 -24.49 -8.14 -28.50
CA PRO A 209 -24.04 -7.40 -27.33
C PRO A 209 -23.79 -5.91 -27.65
N LEU A 210 -24.07 -5.01 -26.69
CA LEU A 210 -23.87 -3.56 -26.85
C LEU A 210 -22.41 -3.19 -27.19
N GLN A 211 -21.46 -4.06 -26.83
CA GLN A 211 -20.07 -3.99 -27.24
C GLN A 211 -19.66 -5.34 -27.85
N PRO A 212 -18.97 -5.37 -29.01
CA PRO A 212 -18.60 -6.63 -29.66
C PRO A 212 -17.77 -7.58 -28.76
N HIS A 213 -16.90 -7.02 -27.92
CA HIS A 213 -16.03 -7.81 -27.03
C HIS A 213 -16.75 -8.39 -25.80
N TRP A 214 -18.04 -8.09 -25.60
CA TRP A 214 -18.90 -8.68 -24.57
C TRP A 214 -19.59 -9.97 -25.03
N ALA A 215 -19.30 -10.44 -26.25
CA ALA A 215 -19.83 -11.69 -26.78
C ALA A 215 -19.63 -12.85 -25.77
N GLU A 216 -20.72 -13.56 -25.51
CA GLU A 216 -20.76 -14.63 -24.53
C GLU A 216 -20.03 -15.89 -25.03
N GLN A 217 -19.39 -16.60 -24.11
CA GLN A 217 -18.74 -17.88 -24.36
C GLN A 217 -19.34 -18.94 -23.43
N LEU A 218 -20.49 -19.46 -23.83
CA LEU A 218 -21.22 -20.45 -23.03
C LEU A 218 -20.42 -21.76 -22.93
N PRO A 219 -20.30 -22.37 -21.73
CA PRO A 219 -19.75 -23.71 -21.60
C PRO A 219 -20.60 -24.75 -22.35
N SER A 220 -19.95 -25.79 -22.86
CA SER A 220 -20.58 -26.85 -23.65
C SER A 220 -21.76 -27.53 -22.94
N TRP A 221 -21.67 -27.70 -21.60
CA TRP A 221 -22.73 -28.30 -20.80
C TRP A 221 -24.05 -27.52 -20.80
N THR A 222 -24.04 -26.24 -21.19
CA THR A 222 -25.25 -25.42 -21.26
C THR A 222 -26.14 -25.75 -22.45
N ALA A 223 -25.61 -26.42 -23.48
CA ALA A 223 -26.30 -26.67 -24.75
C ALA A 223 -27.74 -27.24 -24.60
N PRO A 224 -28.03 -28.20 -23.70
CA PRO A 224 -29.38 -28.72 -23.50
C PRO A 224 -30.39 -27.73 -22.91
N LEU A 225 -29.92 -26.59 -22.39
CA LEU A 225 -30.72 -25.57 -21.73
C LEU A 225 -30.94 -24.32 -22.62
N VAL A 226 -30.20 -24.20 -23.73
CA VAL A 226 -30.29 -23.04 -24.64
C VAL A 226 -31.59 -23.07 -25.44
N LEU A 227 -32.32 -21.95 -25.47
CA LEU A 227 -33.50 -21.78 -26.31
C LEU A 227 -33.09 -21.44 -27.75
N SER A 228 -33.76 -22.07 -28.71
CA SER A 228 -33.76 -21.57 -30.09
C SER A 228 -34.69 -20.35 -30.22
N ASP A 229 -34.34 -19.39 -31.09
CA ASP A 229 -35.08 -18.13 -31.33
C ASP A 229 -36.55 -18.29 -31.79
N ARG A 230 -37.00 -19.53 -32.02
CA ARG A 230 -38.40 -19.91 -32.23
C ARG A 230 -38.86 -20.73 -31.02
N PRO A 231 -39.47 -20.12 -29.99
CA PRO A 231 -39.90 -20.88 -28.82
C PRO A 231 -40.99 -21.89 -29.24
N GLY A 232 -40.71 -23.18 -29.07
CA GLY A 232 -41.73 -24.23 -29.10
C GLY A 232 -42.66 -24.16 -27.87
N ARG A 233 -43.53 -25.16 -27.70
CA ARG A 233 -44.43 -25.35 -26.54
C ARG A 233 -43.69 -25.65 -25.21
N GLU A 234 -42.41 -25.32 -25.09
CA GLU A 234 -41.62 -25.63 -23.89
C GLU A 234 -42.01 -24.72 -22.72
N LYS A 235 -42.24 -25.30 -21.54
CA LYS A 235 -42.54 -24.55 -20.31
C LYS A 235 -41.26 -23.86 -19.80
N VAL A 236 -41.17 -22.54 -19.97
CA VAL A 236 -40.08 -21.71 -19.44
C VAL A 236 -40.57 -20.97 -18.20
N LYS A 237 -39.95 -21.24 -17.05
CA LYS A 237 -40.27 -20.58 -15.77
C LYS A 237 -39.12 -19.72 -15.28
N TYR A 238 -37.89 -20.12 -15.54
CA TYR A 238 -36.68 -19.40 -15.17
C TYR A 238 -35.82 -19.22 -16.41
N LEU A 239 -35.59 -17.98 -16.82
CA LEU A 239 -34.81 -17.68 -18.02
C LEU A 239 -33.54 -16.92 -17.65
N LEU A 240 -32.39 -17.56 -17.84
CA LEU A 240 -31.09 -16.93 -17.72
C LEU A 240 -30.76 -16.16 -19.01
N THR A 241 -30.67 -14.84 -18.93
CA THR A 241 -30.35 -13.98 -20.06
C THR A 241 -29.73 -12.66 -19.60
N PHE A 242 -28.65 -12.24 -20.25
CA PHE A 242 -28.03 -10.93 -20.06
C PHE A 242 -28.41 -9.95 -21.18
N ARG A 243 -29.32 -10.36 -22.07
CA ARG A 243 -29.81 -9.54 -23.18
C ARG A 243 -30.61 -8.35 -22.62
N PRO A 244 -30.47 -7.13 -23.18
CA PRO A 244 -31.27 -6.00 -22.75
C PRO A 244 -32.76 -6.28 -22.82
N PHE A 245 -33.53 -5.91 -21.78
CA PHE A 245 -34.95 -6.22 -21.67
C PHE A 245 -35.73 -5.80 -22.90
N GLY A 246 -35.50 -4.58 -23.42
CA GLY A 246 -36.21 -4.06 -24.60
C GLY A 246 -35.98 -4.86 -25.88
N ARG A 247 -34.95 -5.71 -25.92
CA ARG A 247 -34.63 -6.60 -27.05
C ARG A 247 -34.97 -8.07 -26.80
N LEU A 248 -35.53 -8.42 -25.65
CA LEU A 248 -36.07 -9.76 -25.43
C LEU A 248 -37.25 -10.01 -26.38
N PRO A 249 -37.49 -11.27 -26.82
CA PRO A 249 -38.67 -11.61 -27.60
C PRO A 249 -39.96 -11.15 -26.91
N ALA A 250 -40.92 -10.63 -27.68
CA ALA A 250 -42.15 -10.06 -27.12
C ALA A 250 -42.95 -11.05 -26.25
N SER A 251 -42.88 -12.36 -26.54
CA SER A 251 -43.48 -13.40 -25.71
C SER A 251 -42.83 -13.51 -24.33
N VAL A 252 -41.51 -13.39 -24.25
CA VAL A 252 -40.74 -13.42 -22.99
C VAL A 252 -41.06 -12.18 -22.16
N ARG A 253 -41.09 -10.99 -22.78
CA ARG A 253 -41.42 -9.74 -22.08
C ARG A 253 -42.81 -9.80 -21.46
N ARG A 254 -43.82 -10.22 -22.23
CA ARG A 254 -45.18 -10.40 -21.71
C ARG A 254 -45.26 -11.42 -20.58
N ALA A 255 -44.60 -12.58 -20.71
CA ALA A 255 -44.60 -13.60 -19.66
C ALA A 255 -43.94 -13.11 -18.36
N TYR A 256 -42.85 -12.34 -18.46
CA TYR A 256 -42.20 -11.75 -17.29
C TYR A 256 -43.09 -10.72 -16.58
N LEU A 257 -43.68 -9.79 -17.35
CA LEU A 257 -44.58 -8.76 -16.81
C LEU A 257 -45.87 -9.35 -16.21
N ALA A 258 -46.37 -10.47 -16.76
CA ALA A 258 -47.50 -11.21 -16.20
C ALA A 258 -47.14 -12.02 -14.94
N GLY A 259 -45.85 -12.18 -14.61
CA GLY A 259 -45.38 -13.00 -13.49
C GLY A 259 -45.34 -14.50 -13.76
N ASP A 260 -45.53 -14.93 -15.01
CA ASP A 260 -45.46 -16.33 -15.43
C ASP A 260 -44.00 -16.84 -15.57
N LEU A 261 -43.05 -15.90 -15.65
CA LEU A 261 -41.63 -16.18 -15.87
C LEU A 261 -40.76 -15.29 -14.97
N CYS A 262 -39.65 -15.85 -14.46
CA CYS A 262 -38.59 -15.11 -13.77
C CYS A 262 -37.39 -14.93 -14.71
N LEU A 263 -36.84 -13.71 -14.76
CA LEU A 263 -35.59 -13.41 -15.45
C LEU A 263 -34.43 -13.49 -14.47
N LEU A 264 -33.35 -14.15 -14.89
CA LEU A 264 -32.11 -14.31 -14.14
C LEU A 264 -30.97 -13.72 -14.99
N PRO A 265 -30.29 -12.65 -14.55
CA PRO A 265 -30.63 -11.82 -13.40
C PRO A 265 -31.88 -10.95 -13.65
N PHE A 266 -32.37 -10.33 -12.58
CA PHE A 266 -33.35 -9.25 -12.62
C PHE A 266 -32.87 -8.13 -13.57
N PRO A 267 -33.67 -7.69 -14.56
CA PRO A 267 -33.23 -6.70 -15.54
C PRO A 267 -32.76 -5.38 -14.94
N GLY A 268 -33.33 -4.95 -13.81
CA GLY A 268 -32.89 -3.73 -13.12
C GLY A 268 -31.43 -3.79 -12.67
N SER A 269 -30.90 -4.98 -12.37
CA SER A 269 -29.50 -5.16 -12.00
C SER A 269 -28.53 -5.04 -13.19
N LEU A 270 -29.03 -5.07 -14.42
CA LEU A 270 -28.25 -4.89 -15.64
C LEU A 270 -28.16 -3.43 -16.09
N THR A 271 -28.93 -2.53 -15.47
CA THR A 271 -29.00 -1.10 -15.86
C THR A 271 -27.65 -0.40 -15.84
N PHE A 272 -26.75 -0.79 -14.96
CA PHE A 272 -25.40 -0.22 -14.87
C PHE A 272 -24.61 -0.34 -16.18
N TRP A 273 -24.82 -1.40 -16.99
CA TRP A 273 -24.15 -1.56 -18.29
C TRP A 273 -24.84 -0.83 -19.45
N GLY A 274 -26.02 -0.26 -19.23
CA GLY A 274 -26.84 0.35 -20.30
C GLY A 274 -26.79 1.87 -20.35
N VAL A 275 -25.96 2.52 -19.53
CA VAL A 275 -25.98 3.98 -19.38
C VAL A 275 -25.31 4.66 -20.58
N PRO A 276 -26.06 5.35 -21.48
CA PRO A 276 -25.51 5.81 -22.76
C PRO A 276 -24.34 6.79 -22.61
N GLY A 277 -24.40 7.69 -21.63
CA GLY A 277 -23.35 8.67 -21.36
C GLY A 277 -21.99 8.02 -21.06
N TYR A 278 -21.98 6.90 -20.32
CA TYR A 278 -20.73 6.20 -20.02
C TYR A 278 -20.19 5.38 -21.20
N HIS A 279 -21.05 4.96 -22.14
CA HIS A 279 -20.58 4.42 -23.42
C HIS A 279 -19.91 5.49 -24.29
N GLN A 280 -20.40 6.73 -24.24
CA GLN A 280 -19.75 7.86 -24.89
C GLN A 280 -18.40 8.17 -24.25
N LEU A 281 -18.36 8.30 -22.92
CA LEU A 281 -17.13 8.55 -22.18
C LEU A 281 -16.09 7.43 -22.37
N ALA A 282 -16.52 6.18 -22.51
CA ALA A 282 -15.66 5.03 -22.74
C ALA A 282 -14.82 5.12 -24.03
N ARG A 283 -15.19 5.99 -24.97
CA ARG A 283 -14.40 6.24 -26.19
C ARG A 283 -13.12 7.04 -25.91
N GLU A 284 -13.13 7.84 -24.83
CA GLU A 284 -12.01 8.67 -24.39
C GLU A 284 -11.29 8.06 -23.17
N MET A 285 -12.05 7.34 -22.33
CA MET A 285 -11.57 6.70 -21.11
C MET A 285 -12.08 5.24 -21.05
N PRO A 286 -11.33 4.24 -21.58
CA PRO A 286 -11.85 2.89 -21.80
C PRO A 286 -12.54 2.21 -20.60
N LEU A 287 -12.06 2.48 -19.37
CA LEU A 287 -12.61 1.93 -18.13
C LEU A 287 -13.80 2.74 -17.56
N ALA A 288 -14.38 3.66 -18.32
CA ALA A 288 -15.54 4.46 -17.88
C ALA A 288 -16.81 3.63 -17.61
N LEU A 289 -16.92 2.46 -18.26
CA LEU A 289 -18.07 1.57 -18.08
C LEU A 289 -18.18 0.99 -16.65
N GLN A 290 -17.14 1.10 -15.83
CA GLN A 290 -17.18 0.70 -14.43
C GLN A 290 -17.96 1.71 -13.55
N ILE A 291 -17.99 2.98 -13.94
CA ILE A 291 -18.45 4.12 -13.11
C ILE A 291 -19.90 4.00 -12.61
N PRO A 292 -20.89 3.57 -13.41
CA PRO A 292 -22.30 3.63 -13.00
C PRO A 292 -22.60 3.00 -11.63
N LEU A 293 -21.96 1.87 -11.31
CA LEU A 293 -22.16 1.20 -10.03
C LEU A 293 -21.57 1.98 -8.86
N VAL A 294 -20.34 2.50 -8.99
CA VAL A 294 -19.66 3.14 -7.86
C VAL A 294 -20.31 4.45 -7.42
N LEU A 295 -21.05 5.12 -8.31
CA LEU A 295 -21.84 6.30 -7.94
C LEU A 295 -22.95 5.99 -6.91
N GLY A 296 -23.47 4.76 -6.93
CA GLY A 296 -24.50 4.29 -6.00
C GLY A 296 -23.96 3.65 -4.72
N VAL A 297 -22.67 3.31 -4.64
CA VAL A 297 -22.09 2.61 -3.49
C VAL A 297 -21.37 3.60 -2.57
N ALA A 298 -21.70 3.57 -1.28
CA ALA A 298 -21.10 4.46 -0.29
C ALA A 298 -19.60 4.19 -0.11
N ARG A 299 -18.84 5.26 0.14
CA ARG A 299 -17.41 5.21 0.48
C ARG A 299 -17.21 4.29 1.68
N HIS A 300 -16.21 3.42 1.61
CA HIS A 300 -15.92 2.44 2.66
C HIS A 300 -14.40 2.21 2.80
N ARG A 301 -13.92 2.19 4.06
CA ARG A 301 -12.48 2.07 4.41
C ARG A 301 -12.19 1.23 5.68
N ILE A 302 -13.20 0.63 6.32
CA ILE A 302 -13.11 -0.01 7.66
C ILE A 302 -12.33 -1.35 7.54
N PRO A 303 -11.60 -1.87 8.56
CA PRO A 303 -10.44 -2.73 8.31
C PRO A 303 -10.78 -4.12 7.75
N SER A 304 -12.06 -4.48 7.64
CA SER A 304 -12.57 -5.67 6.96
C SER A 304 -13.51 -5.27 5.82
N GLY A 305 -13.62 -6.09 4.78
CA GLY A 305 -14.40 -5.76 3.59
C GLY A 305 -13.59 -5.16 2.44
N VAL A 306 -14.30 -4.84 1.35
CA VAL A 306 -13.75 -4.24 0.12
C VAL A 306 -13.77 -2.70 0.27
N ARG A 307 -12.66 -2.05 -0.09
CA ARG A 307 -12.53 -0.59 -0.12
C ARG A 307 -13.40 -0.02 -1.24
N VAL A 308 -14.09 1.08 -0.98
CA VAL A 308 -14.86 1.85 -1.98
C VAL A 308 -14.40 3.31 -1.93
N PRO A 309 -13.70 3.82 -2.96
CA PRO A 309 -13.32 5.23 -3.05
C PRO A 309 -14.54 6.15 -3.19
N GLN A 310 -14.35 7.44 -2.89
CA GLN A 310 -15.41 8.42 -3.09
C GLN A 310 -15.63 8.67 -4.58
N SER A 311 -16.89 8.66 -5.00
CA SER A 311 -17.34 9.10 -6.32
C SER A 311 -18.66 9.85 -6.19
N GLY A 312 -18.98 10.68 -7.18
CA GLY A 312 -20.18 11.50 -7.17
C GLY A 312 -20.12 12.62 -8.22
N PHE A 313 -20.86 13.69 -7.95
CA PHE A 313 -20.82 14.91 -8.74
C PHE A 313 -20.25 16.08 -7.91
N LEU A 314 -19.50 16.95 -8.57
CA LEU A 314 -19.03 18.23 -8.09
C LEU A 314 -19.86 19.31 -8.78
N HIS A 315 -20.42 20.24 -8.00
CA HIS A 315 -21.18 21.38 -8.52
C HIS A 315 -20.59 22.69 -8.01
N GLU A 316 -20.11 23.52 -8.93
CA GLU A 316 -19.66 24.88 -8.69
C GLU A 316 -20.72 25.83 -9.29
N PRO A 317 -21.52 26.53 -8.44
CA PRO A 317 -22.67 27.29 -8.91
C PRO A 317 -22.27 28.53 -9.73
N THR A 318 -23.12 28.90 -10.69
CA THR A 318 -23.02 30.13 -11.51
C THR A 318 -24.38 30.82 -11.57
N ASP A 319 -24.43 32.07 -12.06
CA ASP A 319 -25.70 32.79 -12.25
C ASP A 319 -26.65 32.04 -13.20
N ASP A 320 -26.10 31.43 -14.26
CA ASP A 320 -26.86 30.64 -15.23
C ASP A 320 -27.22 29.24 -14.70
N ARG A 321 -26.53 28.77 -13.65
CA ARG A 321 -26.68 27.42 -13.11
C ARG A 321 -26.51 27.39 -11.58
N PRO A 322 -27.51 27.90 -10.83
CA PRO A 322 -27.44 28.02 -9.38
C PRO A 322 -27.61 26.68 -8.65
N ASP A 323 -28.22 25.67 -9.29
CA ASP A 323 -28.47 24.34 -8.72
C ASP A 323 -27.96 23.17 -9.59
N ALA A 324 -27.82 22.00 -8.97
CA ALA A 324 -27.32 20.77 -9.58
C ALA A 324 -28.41 19.93 -10.27
N GLY A 325 -29.66 20.40 -10.32
CA GLY A 325 -30.79 19.75 -10.98
C GLY A 325 -30.99 18.28 -10.56
N ALA A 326 -31.11 17.40 -11.56
CA ALA A 326 -31.39 15.98 -11.37
C ALA A 326 -30.30 15.20 -10.60
N HIS A 327 -29.11 15.80 -10.43
CA HIS A 327 -27.97 15.19 -9.74
C HIS A 327 -27.80 15.63 -8.29
N ALA A 328 -28.69 16.49 -7.76
CA ALA A 328 -28.53 17.08 -6.42
C ALA A 328 -28.30 16.05 -5.30
N SER A 329 -28.93 14.88 -5.35
CA SER A 329 -28.75 13.80 -4.36
C SER A 329 -27.39 13.08 -4.42
N HIS A 330 -26.60 13.32 -5.47
CA HIS A 330 -25.31 12.69 -5.72
C HIS A 330 -24.15 13.69 -5.70
N VAL A 331 -24.45 14.98 -5.46
CA VAL A 331 -23.43 16.01 -5.29
C VAL A 331 -22.68 15.77 -3.98
N LYS A 332 -21.35 15.74 -4.08
CA LYS A 332 -20.40 15.58 -2.99
C LYS A 332 -19.27 16.58 -3.22
N ASN A 333 -19.50 17.83 -2.81
CA ASN A 333 -18.59 18.96 -3.00
C ASN A 333 -17.45 19.01 -1.98
N THR A 334 -17.42 18.10 -1.03
CA THR A 334 -16.40 18.05 0.02
C THR A 334 -15.66 16.72 0.00
N TYR A 335 -14.43 16.76 0.51
CA TYR A 335 -13.64 15.57 0.75
C TYR A 335 -12.97 15.67 2.11
N LYS A 336 -13.16 14.62 2.91
CA LYS A 336 -12.47 14.47 4.20
C LYS A 336 -11.09 13.86 3.96
N ARG A 337 -10.06 14.65 4.24
CA ARG A 337 -8.66 14.23 4.35
C ARG A 337 -8.41 13.65 5.75
N THR A 338 -7.53 12.67 5.83
CA THR A 338 -7.00 12.17 7.11
C THR A 338 -5.98 13.21 7.59
N HIS A 339 -6.14 13.75 8.79
CA HIS A 339 -5.18 14.70 9.33
C HIS A 339 -4.04 13.95 10.03
N ARG A 340 -2.81 14.49 10.03
CA ARG A 340 -1.67 13.79 10.66
C ARG A 340 -1.87 13.49 12.15
N TRP A 341 -2.62 14.32 12.88
CA TRP A 341 -2.91 14.10 14.31
C TRP A 341 -3.91 12.97 14.57
N ASP A 342 -4.57 12.46 13.52
CA ASP A 342 -5.47 11.33 13.64
C ASP A 342 -4.65 10.07 13.94
N LYS A 343 -4.69 9.59 15.18
CA LYS A 343 -4.03 8.34 15.59
C LYS A 343 -4.75 7.13 14.96
N ILE A 344 -4.41 6.88 13.70
CA ILE A 344 -4.96 5.79 12.90
C ILE A 344 -3.92 4.68 12.83
N LEU A 345 -4.15 3.61 13.58
CA LEU A 345 -3.44 2.34 13.33
C LEU A 345 -3.86 1.77 11.97
N ARG A 346 -3.01 0.94 11.34
CA ARG A 346 -3.33 0.38 10.00
C ARG A 346 -4.66 -0.39 9.97
N ASP A 347 -5.13 -0.89 11.11
CA ASP A 347 -6.40 -1.60 11.30
C ASP A 347 -7.55 -0.73 11.85
N ALA A 348 -7.39 0.58 11.99
CA ALA A 348 -8.43 1.47 12.49
C ALA A 348 -9.38 1.97 11.37
N ASP A 349 -10.60 2.35 11.76
CA ASP A 349 -11.58 2.98 10.88
C ASP A 349 -11.32 4.49 10.77
N GLU A 350 -10.82 4.93 9.62
CA GLU A 350 -10.57 6.35 9.32
C GLU A 350 -11.85 7.17 9.11
N LEU A 351 -12.93 6.52 8.66
CA LEU A 351 -14.18 7.22 8.39
C LEU A 351 -14.92 7.57 9.68
N ALA A 352 -14.69 6.80 10.75
CA ALA A 352 -15.27 7.05 12.07
C ALA A 352 -14.68 8.26 12.82
N LEU A 353 -13.56 8.81 12.37
CA LEU A 353 -12.93 9.97 13.02
C LEU A 353 -13.71 11.27 12.81
N ILE A 354 -13.61 12.23 13.71
CA ILE A 354 -14.18 13.58 13.51
C ILE A 354 -13.10 14.43 12.83
N GLY A 355 -13.36 14.98 11.65
CA GLY A 355 -12.37 15.77 10.90
C GLY A 355 -13.01 16.84 10.03
N LYS A 356 -12.23 17.85 9.64
CA LYS A 356 -12.67 18.93 8.76
C LYS A 356 -12.87 18.40 7.34
N GLU A 357 -13.93 18.87 6.69
CA GLU A 357 -14.20 18.61 5.28
C GLU A 357 -13.73 19.81 4.46
N ASP A 358 -12.91 19.56 3.44
CA ASP A 358 -12.41 20.60 2.55
C ASP A 358 -13.18 20.60 1.23
N LYS A 359 -13.31 21.79 0.63
CA LYS A 359 -13.94 21.96 -0.68
C LYS A 359 -13.15 21.15 -1.72
N LEU A 360 -13.84 20.32 -2.50
CA LEU A 360 -13.21 19.39 -3.44
C LEU A 360 -12.34 20.13 -4.46
N LEU A 361 -12.76 21.31 -4.93
CA LEU A 361 -11.94 22.16 -5.80
C LEU A 361 -10.55 22.45 -5.21
N HIS A 362 -10.49 22.78 -3.91
CA HIS A 362 -9.21 23.06 -3.23
C HIS A 362 -8.42 21.76 -3.06
N VAL A 363 -9.10 20.68 -2.67
CA VAL A 363 -8.49 19.36 -2.50
C VAL A 363 -7.83 18.86 -3.78
N LEU A 364 -8.43 19.13 -4.93
CA LEU A 364 -7.92 18.65 -6.21
C LEU A 364 -6.77 19.51 -6.75
N PHE A 365 -6.85 20.85 -6.62
CA PHE A 365 -6.00 21.74 -7.41
C PHE A 365 -5.22 22.80 -6.65
N SER A 366 -5.51 23.07 -5.36
CA SER A 366 -4.92 24.24 -4.69
C SER A 366 -3.49 24.01 -4.23
N THR A 367 -2.59 24.93 -4.57
CA THR A 367 -1.25 25.08 -3.99
C THR A 367 -1.09 26.31 -3.11
N ILE A 368 -2.21 26.96 -2.77
CA ILE A 368 -2.22 28.10 -1.86
C ILE A 368 -1.69 27.62 -0.50
N PRO A 369 -0.75 28.36 0.14
CA PRO A 369 -0.13 27.93 1.39
C PRO A 369 -1.14 27.49 2.47
N ASP A 370 -2.28 28.16 2.60
CA ASP A 370 -3.29 27.84 3.62
C ASP A 370 -4.06 26.53 3.31
N ASP A 371 -4.26 26.20 2.03
CA ASP A 371 -4.92 24.95 1.61
C ASP A 371 -3.97 23.74 1.70
N VAL A 372 -2.66 23.96 1.52
CA VAL A 372 -1.58 22.95 1.65
C VAL A 372 -1.15 22.78 3.11
N SER A 373 -1.33 23.81 3.93
CA SER A 373 -0.87 23.83 5.32
C SER A 373 0.60 23.40 5.45
N LEU A 374 0.90 22.38 6.26
CA LEU A 374 2.23 21.77 6.35
C LEU A 374 2.36 20.45 5.58
N TYR A 375 1.27 19.69 5.38
CA TYR A 375 1.32 18.29 4.96
C TYR A 375 0.42 17.95 3.77
N ASP A 376 -0.50 18.84 3.40
CA ASP A 376 -1.49 18.57 2.37
C ASP A 376 -0.95 18.83 0.97
N LYS A 377 -1.39 18.05 -0.02
CA LYS A 377 -1.07 18.29 -1.44
C LYS A 377 -2.28 18.17 -2.37
N PRO A 378 -2.25 18.76 -3.58
CA PRO A 378 -3.28 18.58 -4.58
C PRO A 378 -3.46 17.10 -4.95
N MET A 379 -4.72 16.65 -5.01
CA MET A 379 -5.04 15.24 -5.28
C MET A 379 -5.54 14.98 -6.70
N ALA A 380 -5.45 15.94 -7.64
CA ALA A 380 -5.99 15.78 -8.99
C ALA A 380 -5.42 14.58 -9.77
N ARG A 381 -4.21 14.10 -9.44
CA ARG A 381 -3.65 12.85 -9.98
C ARG A 381 -4.43 11.60 -9.58
N ASN A 382 -5.12 11.63 -8.45
CA ASN A 382 -5.92 10.51 -7.94
C ASN A 382 -7.40 10.61 -8.32
N VAL A 383 -7.75 11.39 -9.36
CA VAL A 383 -9.14 11.62 -9.77
C VAL A 383 -9.31 11.55 -11.28
N GLN A 384 -10.46 11.05 -11.69
CA GLN A 384 -10.97 11.21 -13.06
C GLN A 384 -12.20 12.12 -13.03
N LEU A 385 -12.23 13.11 -13.94
CA LEU A 385 -13.29 14.12 -14.07
C LEU A 385 -13.90 14.07 -15.46
N TRP A 386 -15.23 14.24 -15.52
CA TRP A 386 -15.96 14.42 -16.76
C TRP A 386 -17.01 15.52 -16.62
N THR A 387 -17.37 16.12 -17.75
CA THR A 387 -18.46 17.09 -17.84
C THR A 387 -19.82 16.40 -17.74
N GLU A 388 -20.88 17.17 -17.50
CA GLU A 388 -22.25 16.63 -17.44
C GLU A 388 -22.66 15.89 -18.74
N ASP A 389 -22.20 16.33 -19.91
CA ASP A 389 -22.43 15.67 -21.21
C ASP A 389 -21.48 14.48 -21.46
N HIS A 390 -20.83 13.98 -20.40
CA HIS A 390 -19.99 12.78 -20.40
C HIS A 390 -18.78 12.87 -21.36
N ARG A 391 -18.12 14.03 -21.38
CA ARG A 391 -16.82 14.23 -22.04
C ARG A 391 -15.71 14.21 -21.00
N LEU A 392 -14.58 13.60 -21.34
CA LEU A 392 -13.44 13.52 -20.43
C LEU A 392 -12.89 14.94 -20.21
N LEU A 393 -12.82 15.37 -18.96
CA LEU A 393 -12.17 16.62 -18.56
C LEU A 393 -10.75 16.36 -18.06
N LEU A 394 -10.57 15.31 -17.26
CA LEU A 394 -9.28 14.95 -16.69
C LEU A 394 -9.20 13.44 -16.45
N ASP A 395 -8.12 12.82 -16.94
CA ASP A 395 -7.66 11.50 -16.48
C ASP A 395 -6.40 11.69 -15.63
N GLY A 396 -6.58 11.91 -14.32
CA GLY A 396 -5.52 12.29 -13.39
C GLY A 396 -4.25 11.43 -13.46
N PRO A 397 -4.37 10.09 -13.37
CA PRO A 397 -3.21 9.18 -13.40
C PRO A 397 -2.27 9.36 -14.60
N THR A 398 -2.80 9.78 -15.75
CA THR A 398 -2.01 9.96 -16.99
C THR A 398 -1.91 11.41 -17.44
N ALA A 399 -2.43 12.35 -16.64
CA ALA A 399 -2.49 13.76 -17.01
C ALA A 399 -1.09 14.38 -17.23
N THR A 400 -1.05 15.43 -18.01
CA THR A 400 0.09 16.36 -18.07
C THR A 400 -0.20 17.57 -17.18
N PRO A 401 0.84 18.33 -16.77
CA PRO A 401 0.64 19.59 -16.05
C PRO A 401 -0.34 20.55 -16.77
N ASP A 402 -0.30 20.62 -18.11
CA ASP A 402 -1.21 21.47 -18.89
C ASP A 402 -2.67 20.99 -18.80
N GLN A 403 -2.90 19.68 -18.82
CA GLN A 403 -4.24 19.10 -18.63
C GLN A 403 -4.76 19.37 -17.21
N LEU A 404 -3.92 19.29 -16.18
CA LEU A 404 -4.28 19.65 -14.82
C LEU A 404 -4.68 21.13 -14.71
N LYS A 405 -3.88 22.04 -15.29
CA LYS A 405 -4.16 23.49 -15.35
C LYS A 405 -5.43 23.80 -16.15
N HIS A 406 -5.71 23.05 -17.23
CA HIS A 406 -6.94 23.19 -17.98
C HIS A 406 -8.16 22.74 -17.16
N ALA A 407 -8.12 21.55 -16.56
CA ALA A 407 -9.20 21.04 -15.72
C ALA A 407 -9.51 21.96 -14.54
N MET A 408 -8.48 22.48 -13.87
CA MET A 408 -8.62 23.46 -12.79
C MET A 408 -9.42 24.69 -13.25
N ARG A 409 -9.01 25.32 -14.36
CA ARG A 409 -9.70 26.52 -14.90
C ARG A 409 -11.14 26.24 -15.27
N THR A 410 -11.41 25.07 -15.87
CA THR A 410 -12.77 24.66 -16.26
C THR A 410 -13.67 24.47 -15.04
N VAL A 411 -13.18 23.80 -13.99
CA VAL A 411 -13.97 23.60 -12.75
C VAL A 411 -14.19 24.94 -12.02
N GLN A 412 -13.16 25.80 -11.96
CA GLN A 412 -13.26 27.14 -11.35
C GLN A 412 -14.27 28.05 -12.06
N ALA A 413 -14.46 27.89 -13.37
CA ALA A 413 -15.44 28.66 -14.13
C ALA A 413 -16.89 28.30 -13.79
N GLY A 414 -17.12 27.19 -13.07
CA GLY A 414 -18.44 26.75 -12.65
C GLY A 414 -19.05 25.68 -13.56
N GLY A 415 -20.03 24.96 -13.02
CA GLY A 415 -20.73 23.88 -13.72
C GLY A 415 -20.92 22.62 -12.87
N LEU A 416 -21.44 21.58 -13.52
CA LEU A 416 -21.62 20.25 -12.93
C LEU A 416 -20.64 19.27 -13.57
N PHE A 417 -19.87 18.57 -12.74
CA PHE A 417 -18.82 17.64 -13.17
C PHE A 417 -18.99 16.32 -12.43
N GLY A 418 -18.96 15.20 -13.15
CA GLY A 418 -18.86 13.89 -12.50
C GLY A 418 -17.41 13.60 -12.13
N TYR A 419 -17.20 12.88 -11.03
CA TYR A 419 -15.87 12.47 -10.61
C TYR A 419 -15.85 11.09 -9.94
N ARG A 420 -14.69 10.44 -10.03
CA ARG A 420 -14.30 9.35 -9.12
C ARG A 420 -12.87 9.53 -8.65
N PHE A 421 -12.63 9.29 -7.36
CA PHE A 421 -11.28 9.04 -6.89
C PHE A 421 -10.83 7.67 -7.41
N LEU A 422 -9.64 7.64 -8.01
CA LEU A 422 -9.03 6.45 -8.57
C LEU A 422 -7.63 6.30 -7.99
N PHE A 423 -7.44 5.25 -7.20
CA PHE A 423 -6.12 4.77 -6.81
C PHE A 423 -5.72 3.67 -7.79
N PRO A 424 -4.48 3.67 -8.32
CA PRO A 424 -4.10 2.74 -9.38
C PRO A 424 -4.32 1.27 -9.02
N ALA A 425 -4.81 0.50 -9.99
CA ALA A 425 -4.97 -0.94 -9.86
C ALA A 425 -3.62 -1.65 -9.65
N MET A 426 -3.66 -2.87 -9.13
CA MET A 426 -2.49 -3.69 -8.90
C MET A 426 -1.79 -3.99 -10.21
N ARG A 427 -0.46 -3.95 -10.21
CA ARG A 427 0.35 -4.14 -11.41
C ARG A 427 1.24 -5.37 -11.33
N VAL A 428 1.32 -6.09 -12.44
CA VAL A 428 2.35 -7.09 -12.71
C VAL A 428 3.10 -6.62 -13.96
N GLY A 429 4.40 -6.32 -13.80
CA GLY A 429 5.19 -5.67 -14.85
C GLY A 429 4.58 -4.34 -15.29
N ARG A 430 4.07 -4.28 -16.53
CA ARG A 430 3.42 -3.11 -17.15
C ARG A 430 1.88 -3.25 -17.27
N HIS A 431 1.31 -4.29 -16.67
CA HIS A 431 -0.11 -4.59 -16.82
C HIS A 431 -0.87 -4.35 -15.51
N GLU A 432 -2.01 -3.68 -15.61
CA GLU A 432 -2.99 -3.57 -14.52
C GLU A 432 -3.93 -4.77 -14.57
N VAL A 433 -4.23 -5.34 -13.41
CA VAL A 433 -5.01 -6.58 -13.28
C VAL A 433 -6.33 -6.29 -12.56
N TYR A 434 -7.44 -6.71 -13.18
CA TYR A 434 -8.79 -6.57 -12.66
C TYR A 434 -9.42 -7.95 -12.52
N TRP A 435 -9.98 -8.25 -11.35
CA TRP A 435 -10.77 -9.43 -11.08
C TRP A 435 -12.26 -9.13 -11.30
N HIS A 436 -12.85 -9.82 -12.28
CA HIS A 436 -14.28 -9.80 -12.57
C HIS A 436 -15.02 -10.81 -11.70
N ARG A 437 -15.24 -10.48 -10.43
CA ARG A 437 -15.85 -11.39 -9.45
C ARG A 437 -17.39 -11.23 -9.43
N PRO A 438 -18.17 -12.27 -9.79
CA PRO A 438 -19.63 -12.23 -9.66
C PRO A 438 -20.10 -12.02 -8.22
N LEU A 439 -20.90 -10.98 -8.02
CA LEU A 439 -21.76 -10.83 -6.86
C LEU A 439 -23.11 -11.48 -7.17
N VAL A 440 -23.45 -12.54 -6.43
CA VAL A 440 -24.74 -13.24 -6.54
C VAL A 440 -25.58 -12.93 -5.31
N ALA A 441 -26.59 -12.09 -5.47
CA ALA A 441 -27.41 -11.61 -4.36
C ALA A 441 -28.91 -11.68 -4.72
N TYR A 442 -29.77 -11.73 -3.72
CA TYR A 442 -31.22 -11.79 -3.90
C TYR A 442 -31.96 -11.21 -2.68
N ARG A 443 -33.25 -10.94 -2.83
CA ARG A 443 -34.17 -10.67 -1.72
C ARG A 443 -34.76 -11.98 -1.25
N ASP A 444 -34.62 -12.27 0.04
CA ASP A 444 -35.19 -13.46 0.66
C ASP A 444 -36.73 -13.40 0.73
N ALA A 445 -37.34 -14.40 1.38
CA ALA A 445 -38.79 -14.47 1.55
C ALA A 445 -39.37 -13.26 2.31
N ASP A 446 -38.60 -12.68 3.25
CA ASP A 446 -38.95 -11.49 4.04
C ASP A 446 -38.62 -10.18 3.29
N GLY A 447 -38.09 -10.28 2.06
CA GLY A 447 -37.69 -9.14 1.25
C GLY A 447 -36.36 -8.51 1.65
N LYS A 448 -35.58 -9.15 2.53
CA LYS A 448 -34.27 -8.65 3.00
C LYS A 448 -33.14 -9.05 2.04
N PRO A 449 -32.08 -8.23 1.91
CA PRO A 449 -30.92 -8.57 1.11
C PRO A 449 -30.15 -9.79 1.64
N ALA A 450 -29.89 -10.77 0.78
CA ALA A 450 -29.09 -11.96 1.04
C ALA A 450 -28.06 -12.21 -0.07
N ILE A 451 -26.93 -12.83 0.29
CA ILE A 451 -25.88 -13.25 -0.66
C ILE A 451 -25.93 -14.76 -0.79
N LEU A 452 -25.81 -15.29 -2.01
CA LEU A 452 -25.70 -16.72 -2.23
C LEU A 452 -24.26 -17.18 -1.92
N PRO A 453 -24.05 -18.10 -0.96
CA PRO A 453 -22.71 -18.62 -0.66
C PRO A 453 -22.19 -19.49 -1.81
N GLY A 454 -20.86 -19.56 -1.97
CA GLY A 454 -20.22 -20.37 -3.00
C GLY A 454 -20.59 -19.92 -4.42
N ALA A 455 -20.72 -18.61 -4.63
CA ALA A 455 -20.87 -18.01 -5.95
C ALA A 455 -19.63 -18.31 -6.82
N PRO A 456 -19.80 -18.41 -8.16
CA PRO A 456 -18.68 -18.59 -9.08
C PRO A 456 -17.66 -17.46 -8.94
N LEU A 457 -16.38 -17.78 -9.14
CA LEU A 457 -15.30 -16.85 -8.86
C LEU A 457 -15.02 -15.87 -10.01
N GLY A 458 -15.57 -16.08 -11.21
CA GLY A 458 -15.23 -15.26 -12.38
C GLY A 458 -13.82 -15.50 -12.89
N TYR A 459 -13.22 -14.45 -13.42
CA TYR A 459 -11.89 -14.48 -14.03
C TYR A 459 -11.20 -13.11 -13.89
N LEU A 460 -9.90 -13.06 -14.14
CA LEU A 460 -9.12 -11.83 -14.14
C LEU A 460 -8.72 -11.47 -15.57
N THR A 461 -8.68 -10.17 -15.83
CA THR A 461 -8.10 -9.59 -17.04
C THR A 461 -6.93 -8.71 -16.68
N ALA A 462 -5.87 -8.79 -17.46
CA ALA A 462 -4.76 -7.86 -17.39
C ALA A 462 -4.62 -7.05 -18.69
N TYR A 463 -4.42 -5.74 -18.55
CA TYR A 463 -4.29 -4.80 -19.66
C TYR A 463 -3.01 -3.97 -19.53
N PRO A 464 -2.38 -3.56 -20.64
CA PRO A 464 -1.29 -2.58 -20.58
C PRO A 464 -1.78 -1.30 -19.90
N ALA A 465 -1.11 -0.89 -18.82
CA ALA A 465 -1.56 0.23 -17.97
C ALA A 465 -1.69 1.54 -18.74
N ALA A 466 -0.78 1.80 -19.70
CA ALA A 466 -0.78 3.03 -20.48
C ALA A 466 -1.87 3.10 -21.55
N ALA A 467 -2.43 1.96 -21.98
CA ALA A 467 -3.39 1.89 -23.07
C ALA A 467 -4.18 0.57 -22.98
N PRO A 468 -5.24 0.51 -22.15
CA PRO A 468 -5.98 -0.71 -21.94
C PRO A 468 -6.71 -1.16 -23.22
N LYS A 469 -6.56 -2.44 -23.57
CA LYS A 469 -7.20 -3.07 -24.74
C LYS A 469 -8.24 -4.09 -24.28
N LEU A 470 -9.48 -3.64 -24.10
CA LEU A 470 -10.55 -4.45 -23.50
C LEU A 470 -10.96 -5.66 -24.36
N ASP A 471 -10.71 -5.63 -25.66
CA ASP A 471 -10.99 -6.73 -26.58
C ASP A 471 -9.93 -7.84 -26.53
N LYS A 472 -8.73 -7.53 -26.02
CA LYS A 472 -7.57 -8.45 -26.00
C LYS A 472 -6.89 -8.49 -24.62
N PRO A 473 -7.62 -8.84 -23.54
CA PRO A 473 -6.99 -9.03 -22.24
C PRO A 473 -6.06 -10.25 -22.24
N ILE A 474 -5.08 -10.22 -21.35
CA ILE A 474 -4.50 -11.48 -20.84
C ILE A 474 -5.48 -12.01 -19.79
N GLU A 475 -5.98 -13.22 -19.99
CA GLU A 475 -6.96 -13.86 -19.10
C GLU A 475 -6.26 -14.77 -18.08
N LEU A 476 -6.65 -14.66 -16.81
CA LEU A 476 -6.25 -15.53 -15.70
C LEU A 476 -7.50 -15.93 -14.89
N TRP A 477 -7.39 -16.95 -14.04
CA TRP A 477 -8.49 -17.43 -13.21
C TRP A 477 -8.06 -17.55 -11.75
N PRO A 478 -8.92 -17.17 -10.80
CA PRO A 478 -8.58 -17.22 -9.38
C PRO A 478 -8.43 -18.66 -8.89
N ARG A 479 -7.56 -18.86 -7.90
CA ARG A 479 -7.34 -20.07 -7.12
C ARG A 479 -7.38 -19.70 -5.65
N ILE A 480 -8.54 -19.87 -5.01
CA ILE A 480 -8.63 -19.67 -3.55
C ILE A 480 -7.77 -20.75 -2.90
N ARG A 481 -6.79 -20.34 -2.09
CA ARG A 481 -5.94 -21.30 -1.37
C ARG A 481 -6.72 -21.89 -0.20
N HIS A 482 -6.41 -23.15 0.11
CA HIS A 482 -7.03 -23.91 1.20
C HIS A 482 -5.97 -24.60 2.05
N ARG A 483 -4.90 -23.88 2.41
CA ARG A 483 -3.86 -24.42 3.29
C ARG A 483 -4.44 -24.63 4.69
N PRO A 484 -4.28 -25.81 5.31
CA PRO A 484 -4.98 -26.14 6.55
C PRO A 484 -4.78 -25.12 7.68
N LEU A 485 -3.54 -24.75 7.97
CA LEU A 485 -3.22 -23.87 9.08
C LEU A 485 -3.63 -22.40 8.80
N PRO A 486 -3.27 -21.77 7.66
CA PRO A 486 -3.79 -20.44 7.32
C PRO A 486 -5.32 -20.36 7.32
N ALA A 487 -6.02 -21.36 6.79
CA ALA A 487 -7.49 -21.38 6.79
C ALA A 487 -8.07 -21.46 8.21
N ALA A 488 -7.50 -22.30 9.07
CA ALA A 488 -7.90 -22.43 10.46
C ALA A 488 -7.69 -21.14 11.27
N VAL A 489 -6.61 -20.39 10.99
CA VAL A 489 -6.36 -19.09 11.62
C VAL A 489 -7.29 -18.01 11.06
N ALA A 490 -7.50 -17.97 9.74
CA ALA A 490 -8.35 -16.98 9.08
C ALA A 490 -9.81 -17.05 9.56
N ILE A 491 -10.35 -18.25 9.77
CA ILE A 491 -11.76 -18.42 10.18
C ILE A 491 -12.08 -17.82 11.56
N LEU A 492 -11.04 -17.62 12.41
CA LEU A 492 -11.18 -16.96 13.72
C LEU A 492 -11.56 -15.47 13.60
N HIS A 493 -11.42 -14.86 12.42
CA HIS A 493 -11.92 -13.50 12.17
C HIS A 493 -13.44 -13.40 12.05
N GLN A 494 -14.13 -14.53 11.80
CA GLN A 494 -15.57 -14.52 11.61
C GLN A 494 -16.31 -14.49 12.96
N PRO A 495 -17.39 -13.69 13.08
CA PRO A 495 -18.20 -13.64 14.29
C PRO A 495 -18.74 -15.03 14.67
N GLY A 496 -18.57 -15.44 15.92
CA GLY A 496 -19.08 -16.72 16.45
C GLY A 496 -18.11 -17.90 16.38
N ASN A 497 -16.95 -17.77 15.70
CA ASN A 497 -15.96 -18.85 15.54
C ASN A 497 -14.88 -18.89 16.64
N GLY A 498 -15.27 -18.60 17.89
CA GLY A 498 -14.42 -18.74 19.08
C GLY A 498 -14.15 -17.44 19.84
N HIS A 499 -13.42 -17.54 20.95
CA HIS A 499 -13.04 -16.44 21.84
C HIS A 499 -11.67 -15.82 21.50
N ALA A 500 -11.14 -16.07 20.30
CA ALA A 500 -9.82 -15.58 19.89
C ALA A 500 -9.81 -14.05 19.79
N THR A 501 -8.79 -13.41 20.34
CA THR A 501 -8.63 -11.96 20.26
C THR A 501 -7.93 -11.57 18.94
N LEU A 502 -8.24 -10.39 18.38
CA LEU A 502 -7.56 -9.89 17.17
C LEU A 502 -6.02 -9.87 17.28
N PRO A 503 -5.40 -9.47 18.42
CA PRO A 503 -3.96 -9.56 18.60
C PRO A 503 -3.40 -10.98 18.44
N PHE A 504 -4.13 -12.00 18.90
CA PHE A 504 -3.74 -13.39 18.72
C PHE A 504 -3.71 -13.78 17.23
N ILE A 505 -4.80 -13.50 16.50
CA ILE A 505 -4.92 -13.88 15.10
C ILE A 505 -3.82 -13.21 14.26
N ARG A 506 -3.49 -11.94 14.56
CA ARG A 506 -2.35 -11.23 13.97
C ARG A 506 -1.02 -11.88 14.29
N GLY A 507 -0.78 -12.25 15.54
CA GLY A 507 0.45 -12.95 15.93
C GLY A 507 0.62 -14.26 15.16
N ALA A 508 -0.44 -15.07 15.06
CA ALA A 508 -0.41 -16.31 14.28
C ALA A 508 -0.17 -16.07 12.78
N ARG A 509 -0.81 -15.04 12.19
CA ARG A 509 -0.59 -14.65 10.79
C ARG A 509 0.85 -14.17 10.54
N LYS A 510 1.43 -13.38 11.47
CA LYS A 510 2.84 -12.95 11.41
C LYS A 510 3.79 -14.15 11.45
N LEU A 511 3.54 -15.14 12.32
CA LEU A 511 4.35 -16.36 12.38
C LEU A 511 4.26 -17.18 11.09
N LEU A 512 3.07 -17.31 10.50
CA LEU A 512 2.86 -18.00 9.23
C LEU A 512 3.64 -17.35 8.09
N ASP A 513 3.51 -16.04 7.93
CA ASP A 513 4.19 -15.26 6.90
C ASP A 513 5.71 -15.32 7.06
N ALA A 514 6.21 -15.13 8.28
CA ALA A 514 7.62 -15.27 8.63
C ALA A 514 8.19 -16.66 8.31
N HIS A 515 7.47 -17.72 8.71
CA HIS A 515 7.88 -19.10 8.47
C HIS A 515 7.98 -19.41 6.97
N ARG A 516 7.05 -18.89 6.15
CA ARG A 516 7.12 -19.00 4.68
C ARG A 516 8.30 -18.22 4.09
N LYS A 517 8.50 -16.97 4.51
CA LYS A 517 9.63 -16.13 4.07
C LYS A 517 11.00 -16.72 4.41
N ARG A 518 11.06 -17.58 5.44
CA ARG A 518 12.27 -18.34 5.83
C ARG A 518 12.38 -19.71 5.13
N GLY A 519 11.66 -19.93 4.04
CA GLY A 519 11.71 -21.18 3.28
C GLY A 519 11.16 -22.37 4.05
N ASP A 520 10.07 -22.17 4.80
CA ASP A 520 9.35 -23.23 5.52
C ASP A 520 10.14 -23.87 6.67
N THR A 521 11.11 -23.13 7.22
CA THR A 521 11.91 -23.57 8.37
C THR A 521 11.36 -23.01 9.68
N PRO A 522 11.34 -23.79 10.78
CA PRO A 522 10.89 -23.30 12.07
C PRO A 522 11.63 -22.04 12.52
N LEU A 523 10.90 -21.08 13.08
CA LEU A 523 11.42 -19.78 13.50
C LEU A 523 12.18 -19.91 14.82
N PRO A 524 13.35 -19.26 14.97
CA PRO A 524 13.99 -19.13 16.27
C PRO A 524 13.03 -18.55 17.30
N ARG A 525 12.99 -19.12 18.50
CA ARG A 525 12.04 -18.72 19.56
C ARG A 525 12.14 -17.24 19.93
N ALA A 526 13.36 -16.69 20.00
CA ALA A 526 13.59 -15.28 20.24
C ALA A 526 12.95 -14.39 19.14
N LEU A 527 13.10 -14.79 17.88
CA LEU A 527 12.51 -14.09 16.74
C LEU A 527 10.98 -14.19 16.75
N ALA A 528 10.43 -15.38 17.02
CA ALA A 528 8.99 -15.59 17.16
C ALA A 528 8.40 -14.72 18.27
N ARG A 529 9.10 -14.55 19.40
CA ARG A 529 8.70 -13.65 20.48
C ARG A 529 8.66 -12.19 20.02
N GLN A 530 9.66 -11.72 19.28
CA GLN A 530 9.68 -10.33 18.78
C GLN A 530 8.70 -10.08 17.63
N LEU A 531 8.34 -11.11 16.87
CA LEU A 531 7.29 -11.05 15.86
C LEU A 531 5.90 -10.92 16.49
N VAL A 532 5.57 -11.75 17.49
CA VAL A 532 4.24 -11.67 18.12
C VAL A 532 4.12 -10.50 19.07
N ALA A 533 5.25 -10.02 19.62
CA ALA A 533 5.35 -8.90 20.56
C ALA A 533 4.30 -9.02 21.69
N PRO A 534 4.42 -10.06 22.56
CA PRO A 534 3.42 -10.34 23.58
C PRO A 534 3.37 -9.17 24.58
N LYS A 535 2.24 -9.05 25.30
CA LYS A 535 2.05 -7.97 26.27
C LYS A 535 3.17 -7.97 27.32
N HIS A 536 3.44 -6.81 27.92
CA HIS A 536 4.44 -6.70 28.98
C HIS A 536 4.22 -7.76 30.07
N GLY A 537 5.29 -8.47 30.45
CA GLY A 537 5.25 -9.58 31.41
C GLY A 537 4.77 -10.92 30.86
N GLN A 538 4.22 -10.99 29.66
CA GLN A 538 3.77 -12.24 29.04
C GLN A 538 4.94 -12.98 28.35
N THR A 539 5.07 -14.28 28.60
CA THR A 539 6.04 -15.15 27.93
C THR A 539 5.52 -15.62 26.56
N LEU A 540 6.43 -16.07 25.68
CA LEU A 540 6.01 -16.68 24.41
C LEU A 540 5.16 -17.93 24.67
N ASP A 541 5.54 -18.76 25.65
CA ASP A 541 4.79 -19.98 25.98
C ASP A 541 3.38 -19.67 26.50
N SER A 542 3.24 -18.68 27.39
CA SER A 542 1.92 -18.22 27.86
C SER A 542 1.06 -17.67 26.71
N TRP A 543 1.67 -17.04 25.70
CA TRP A 543 0.95 -16.61 24.49
C TRP A 543 0.51 -17.81 23.64
N LEU A 544 1.36 -18.83 23.49
CA LEU A 544 1.05 -20.06 22.76
C LEU A 544 0.01 -20.93 23.49
N ASP A 545 -0.04 -20.90 24.82
CA ASP A 545 -1.04 -21.59 25.64
C ASP A 545 -2.45 -21.00 25.46
N ALA A 546 -2.54 -19.76 24.97
CA ALA A 546 -3.81 -19.09 24.68
C ALA A 546 -4.37 -19.41 23.27
N VAL A 547 -3.70 -20.26 22.48
CA VAL A 547 -4.20 -20.69 21.16
C VAL A 547 -5.46 -21.55 21.33
N PRO A 548 -6.58 -21.23 20.65
CA PRO A 548 -7.81 -22.00 20.81
C PRO A 548 -7.72 -23.37 20.14
N GLY A 549 -8.02 -24.43 20.92
CA GLY A 549 -8.08 -25.81 20.43
C GLY A 549 -6.71 -26.46 20.27
N GLU A 550 -6.60 -27.73 20.68
CA GLU A 550 -5.33 -28.48 20.70
C GLU A 550 -4.69 -28.63 19.29
N PRO A 551 -5.43 -28.98 18.22
CA PRO A 551 -4.81 -29.16 16.90
C PRO A 551 -4.21 -27.86 16.33
N LEU A 552 -4.89 -26.74 16.55
CA LEU A 552 -4.40 -25.43 16.12
C LEU A 552 -3.20 -24.99 16.95
N ALA A 553 -3.22 -25.23 18.26
CA ALA A 553 -2.09 -24.94 19.15
C ALA A 553 -0.84 -25.73 18.74
N ALA A 554 -0.98 -27.02 18.47
CA ALA A 554 0.12 -27.86 17.99
C ALA A 554 0.68 -27.36 16.65
N ALA A 555 -0.19 -27.01 15.71
CA ALA A 555 0.22 -26.52 14.40
C ALA A 555 0.91 -25.14 14.45
N VAL A 556 0.44 -24.22 15.30
CA VAL A 556 1.11 -22.92 15.52
C VAL A 556 2.47 -23.12 16.21
N ARG A 557 2.58 -24.03 17.19
CA ARG A 557 3.86 -24.35 17.83
C ARG A 557 4.89 -24.94 16.87
N ALA A 558 4.45 -25.73 15.89
CA ALA A 558 5.33 -26.31 14.88
C ALA A 558 6.00 -25.27 13.96
N LEU A 559 5.50 -24.03 13.92
CA LEU A 559 6.15 -22.92 13.21
C LEU A 559 7.41 -22.41 13.92
N ILE A 560 7.64 -22.81 15.17
CA ILE A 560 8.67 -22.28 16.06
C ILE A 560 9.60 -23.42 16.48
N GLU A 561 10.89 -23.12 16.62
CA GLU A 561 11.86 -24.05 17.19
C GLU A 561 11.46 -24.52 18.61
N PRO A 562 11.71 -25.78 18.98
CA PRO A 562 11.28 -26.33 20.26
C PRO A 562 12.06 -25.79 21.46
N SER A 563 13.29 -25.29 21.25
CA SER A 563 14.18 -24.78 22.30
C SER A 563 14.98 -23.58 21.80
N ASP A 564 15.45 -22.74 22.72
CA ASP A 564 16.27 -21.58 22.35
C ASP A 564 17.64 -22.04 21.83
N ALA A 565 18.02 -21.56 20.64
CA ALA A 565 19.37 -21.75 20.12
C ALA A 565 20.36 -20.80 20.84
N PRO A 566 21.50 -21.29 21.36
CA PRO A 566 22.47 -20.43 22.00
C PRO A 566 23.15 -19.50 20.97
N LEU A 567 23.33 -18.23 21.34
CA LEU A 567 24.07 -17.28 20.52
C LEU A 567 25.54 -17.73 20.35
N PRO A 568 26.14 -17.55 19.15
CA PRO A 568 27.53 -17.89 18.90
C PRO A 568 28.50 -17.23 19.88
N ARG A 569 29.44 -18.00 20.43
CA ARG A 569 30.45 -17.57 21.40
C ARG A 569 31.79 -18.22 21.09
N ARG A 570 32.87 -17.43 21.00
CA ARG A 570 34.24 -17.96 21.05
C ARG A 570 34.50 -18.67 22.37
N ARG A 571 35.30 -19.74 22.33
CA ARG A 571 35.68 -20.50 23.52
C ARG A 571 36.32 -19.59 24.58
N GLY A 572 35.75 -19.60 25.78
CA GLY A 572 36.21 -18.78 26.91
C GLY A 572 35.70 -17.33 26.91
N ALA A 573 34.94 -16.90 25.90
CA ALA A 573 34.31 -15.58 25.90
C ALA A 573 33.13 -15.54 26.88
N LYS A 574 33.03 -14.43 27.63
CA LYS A 574 31.91 -14.19 28.56
C LYS A 574 30.67 -13.62 27.85
N VAL A 575 30.87 -12.98 26.70
CA VAL A 575 29.81 -12.39 25.87
C VAL A 575 29.75 -13.07 24.50
N PRO A 576 28.60 -13.04 23.80
CA PRO A 576 28.49 -13.54 22.43
C PRO A 576 29.39 -12.79 21.44
N ASP A 577 29.68 -13.45 20.32
CA ASP A 577 30.51 -12.89 19.26
C ASP A 577 29.78 -11.73 18.55
N SER A 578 30.47 -10.61 18.40
CA SER A 578 30.04 -9.41 17.67
C SER A 578 31.15 -8.92 16.77
N LEU A 579 30.76 -8.21 15.70
CA LEU A 579 31.70 -7.64 14.73
C LEU A 579 32.16 -6.24 15.16
N THR A 580 31.27 -5.46 15.75
CA THR A 580 31.43 -4.01 15.94
C THR A 580 31.33 -3.53 17.38
N TYR A 581 30.67 -4.28 18.29
CA TYR A 581 30.44 -3.82 19.67
C TYR A 581 31.69 -3.51 20.48
N ARG A 582 32.84 -4.08 20.12
CA ARG A 582 34.13 -3.68 20.72
C ARG A 582 34.48 -2.20 20.46
N ARG A 583 33.86 -1.55 19.47
CA ARG A 583 34.04 -0.13 19.11
C ARG A 583 32.85 0.74 19.54
N SER A 584 31.65 0.18 19.57
CA SER A 584 30.42 0.93 19.86
C SER A 584 29.88 0.77 21.29
N ALA A 585 30.17 -0.32 21.99
CA ALA A 585 29.80 -0.51 23.41
C ALA A 585 30.86 0.10 24.35
N MET A 586 31.10 1.41 24.25
CA MET A 586 32.03 2.13 25.11
C MET A 586 31.63 3.57 25.36
N ARG A 587 32.08 4.14 26.48
CA ARG A 587 31.76 5.52 26.84
C ARG A 587 32.23 6.55 25.81
N ALA A 588 33.39 6.34 25.20
CA ALA A 588 33.90 7.24 24.16
C ALA A 588 32.95 7.33 22.95
N PHE A 589 32.27 6.24 22.61
CA PHE A 589 31.29 6.20 21.54
C PHE A 589 30.03 7.00 21.92
N GLU A 590 29.48 6.79 23.12
CA GLU A 590 28.34 7.56 23.65
C GLU A 590 28.62 9.08 23.64
N VAL A 591 29.77 9.50 24.16
CA VAL A 591 30.13 10.93 24.21
C VAL A 591 30.27 11.51 22.80
N LEU A 592 30.86 10.75 21.86
CA LEU A 592 31.00 11.20 20.48
C LEU A 592 29.62 11.30 19.79
N TYR A 593 28.74 10.33 20.03
CA TYR A 593 27.38 10.33 19.50
C TYR A 593 26.62 11.57 19.96
N TRP A 594 26.57 11.83 21.27
CA TRP A 594 25.96 13.03 21.85
C TRP A 594 26.47 14.32 21.23
N LYS A 595 27.80 14.49 21.17
CA LYS A 595 28.43 15.70 20.63
C LYS A 595 28.16 15.89 19.14
N THR A 596 28.03 14.79 18.40
CA THR A 596 27.76 14.84 16.97
C THR A 596 26.32 15.31 16.74
N ILE A 597 25.34 14.75 17.46
CA ILE A 597 23.95 15.21 17.38
C ILE A 597 23.87 16.70 17.73
N ALA A 598 24.42 17.10 18.88
CA ALA A 598 24.40 18.50 19.32
C ALA A 598 25.00 19.46 18.29
N SER A 599 26.10 19.07 17.63
CA SER A 599 26.74 19.90 16.61
C SER A 599 25.90 20.03 15.34
N LEU A 600 25.13 19.00 14.98
CA LEU A 600 24.30 18.99 13.77
C LEU A 600 22.95 19.68 14.00
N SER A 601 22.37 19.53 15.19
CA SER A 601 21.03 20.04 15.52
C SER A 601 21.04 21.47 16.05
N GLU A 602 21.96 21.80 16.96
CA GLU A 602 22.02 23.10 17.68
C GLU A 602 23.24 23.96 17.27
N GLY A 603 24.01 23.49 16.28
CA GLY A 603 25.23 24.14 15.82
C GLY A 603 25.02 25.16 14.70
N THR A 604 25.84 25.05 13.66
CA THR A 604 25.88 26.04 12.56
C THR A 604 24.67 25.97 11.62
N PHE A 605 24.10 24.77 11.42
CA PHE A 605 23.07 24.54 10.42
C PHE A 605 21.67 24.53 11.06
N LEU A 606 20.96 25.65 11.00
CA LEU A 606 19.65 25.80 11.66
C LEU A 606 18.43 25.79 10.72
N ASN A 607 18.60 26.04 9.42
CA ASN A 607 17.51 26.18 8.45
C ASN A 607 17.63 25.07 7.39
N LYS A 608 17.08 23.90 7.68
CA LYS A 608 17.44 22.62 7.04
C LYS A 608 16.28 21.89 6.37
N ASN A 609 15.09 22.47 6.29
CA ASN A 609 14.02 21.89 5.48
C ASN A 609 14.33 22.09 3.99
N ASN A 610 13.99 21.10 3.18
CA ASN A 610 14.22 21.11 1.75
C ASN A 610 13.51 22.28 1.04
N ALA A 611 12.36 22.75 1.53
CA ALA A 611 11.58 23.82 0.91
C ALA A 611 12.08 25.23 1.24
N ASP A 612 13.04 25.37 2.16
CA ASP A 612 13.50 26.67 2.65
C ASP A 612 14.27 27.49 1.60
N CYS A 613 14.27 28.83 1.69
CA CYS A 613 13.46 29.63 2.61
C CYS A 613 12.03 29.80 2.08
N VAL A 614 11.04 29.51 2.91
CA VAL A 614 9.65 29.85 2.60
C VAL A 614 9.48 31.36 2.50
N ARG A 615 8.77 31.80 1.46
CA ARG A 615 8.70 33.20 1.02
C ARG A 615 7.44 33.93 1.49
N ASP A 616 6.58 33.31 2.29
CA ASP A 616 5.44 33.99 2.88
C ASP A 616 5.89 35.06 3.90
N GLU A 617 5.07 36.09 4.09
CA GLU A 617 5.44 37.27 4.88
C GLU A 617 5.59 36.99 6.38
N ILE A 618 4.85 36.01 6.91
CA ILE A 618 4.92 35.65 8.33
C ILE A 618 6.23 34.94 8.60
N THR A 619 6.55 33.94 7.77
CA THR A 619 7.78 33.16 7.88
C THR A 619 9.02 34.04 7.72
N LYS A 620 9.07 34.92 6.72
CA LYS A 620 10.21 35.85 6.52
C LYS A 620 10.48 36.75 7.72
N LYS A 621 9.45 37.19 8.44
CA LYS A 621 9.59 38.05 9.63
C LYS A 621 10.13 37.28 10.83
N MET A 622 9.80 36.00 10.93
CA MET A 622 10.22 35.14 12.04
C MET A 622 11.59 34.51 11.82
N LEU A 623 12.01 34.33 10.55
CA LEU A 623 13.29 33.74 10.22
C LEU A 623 14.45 34.67 10.60
N PRO A 624 15.37 34.24 11.49
CA PRO A 624 16.58 35.00 11.81
C PRO A 624 17.63 34.96 10.70
N TYR A 625 17.51 34.02 9.75
CA TYR A 625 18.41 33.81 8.62
C TYR A 625 17.57 33.61 7.35
N HIS A 626 17.96 34.24 6.25
CA HIS A 626 17.21 34.20 4.99
C HIS A 626 17.87 33.33 3.92
N GLU A 627 18.66 32.34 4.32
CA GLU A 627 19.29 31.34 3.45
C GLU A 627 19.01 29.90 3.89
N ARG A 628 19.04 28.95 2.94
CA ARG A 628 18.93 27.51 3.21
C ARG A 628 20.30 26.97 3.61
N HIS A 629 20.39 26.28 4.75
CA HIS A 629 21.64 25.72 5.28
C HIS A 629 21.86 24.25 4.91
N LEU A 630 20.90 23.62 4.23
CA LEU A 630 20.93 22.20 3.86
C LEU A 630 22.13 21.85 2.95
N GLU A 631 22.47 22.73 2.00
CA GLU A 631 23.65 22.55 1.16
C GLU A 631 24.94 22.59 1.97
N GLY A 632 25.09 23.58 2.84
CA GLY A 632 26.27 23.69 3.71
C GLY A 632 26.45 22.48 4.62
N LEU A 633 25.34 21.92 5.13
CA LEU A 633 25.35 20.67 5.88
C LEU A 633 25.84 19.49 5.02
N GLY A 634 25.35 19.38 3.79
CA GLY A 634 25.82 18.32 2.87
C GLY A 634 27.31 18.42 2.55
N ASP A 635 27.84 19.64 2.34
CA ASP A 635 29.27 19.86 2.12
C ASP A 635 30.10 19.47 3.35
N PHE A 636 29.59 19.78 4.55
CA PHE A 636 30.21 19.38 5.80
C PHE A 636 30.30 17.85 5.94
N LEU A 637 29.23 17.13 5.62
CA LEU A 637 29.17 15.67 5.68
C LEU A 637 30.15 15.03 4.69
N LEU A 638 30.17 15.47 3.42
CA LEU A 638 31.13 14.99 2.43
C LEU A 638 32.59 15.21 2.88
N ALA A 639 32.90 16.41 3.37
CA ALA A 639 34.23 16.73 3.89
C ALA A 639 34.59 15.89 5.12
N TYR A 640 33.62 15.53 5.96
CA TYR A 640 33.83 14.61 7.08
C TYR A 640 34.26 13.23 6.58
N TYR A 641 33.54 12.64 5.64
CA TYR A 641 33.85 11.31 5.12
C TYR A 641 35.19 11.27 4.38
N ASP A 642 35.51 12.28 3.58
CA ASP A 642 36.83 12.38 2.93
C ASP A 642 37.98 12.37 3.93
N ARG A 643 37.84 13.12 5.05
CA ARG A 643 38.84 13.10 6.13
C ARG A 643 38.97 11.71 6.77
N LYS A 644 37.85 11.00 6.98
CA LYS A 644 37.88 9.64 7.56
C LYS A 644 38.48 8.61 6.59
N ILE A 645 38.15 8.69 5.30
CA ILE A 645 38.74 7.86 4.25
C ILE A 645 40.26 8.06 4.18
N ALA A 646 40.71 9.32 4.18
CA ALA A 646 42.12 9.67 4.17
C ALA A 646 42.84 9.14 5.43
N ALA A 647 42.26 9.35 6.61
CA ALA A 647 42.83 8.87 7.88
C ALA A 647 42.92 7.33 7.95
N ALA A 648 42.00 6.60 7.29
CA ALA A 648 42.06 5.15 7.19
C ALA A 648 43.14 4.64 6.20
N GLY A 649 43.64 5.52 5.32
CA GLY A 649 44.55 5.17 4.21
C GLY A 649 43.82 4.47 3.06
N LEU A 650 42.55 4.83 2.83
CA LEU A 650 41.69 4.23 1.79
C LEU A 650 41.35 5.19 0.65
N THR A 651 42.03 6.34 0.56
CA THR A 651 41.89 7.30 -0.55
C THR A 651 42.05 6.60 -1.90
N GLY A 652 41.09 6.82 -2.81
CA GLY A 652 41.06 6.20 -4.13
C GLY A 652 40.47 4.79 -4.17
N LYS A 653 40.24 4.15 -3.01
CA LYS A 653 39.51 2.87 -2.88
C LYS A 653 38.10 3.07 -2.35
N ALA A 654 37.98 3.84 -1.26
CA ALA A 654 36.73 4.39 -0.76
C ALA A 654 36.54 5.81 -1.34
N VAL A 655 35.28 6.22 -1.49
CA VAL A 655 34.92 7.51 -2.09
C VAL A 655 33.65 8.05 -1.44
N ALA A 656 33.63 9.35 -1.15
CA ALA A 656 32.41 10.10 -0.81
C ALA A 656 32.03 11.02 -1.98
N GLY A 657 30.75 11.15 -2.26
CA GLY A 657 30.24 12.00 -3.32
C GLY A 657 28.74 12.20 -3.24
N GLU A 658 28.19 12.86 -4.24
CA GLU A 658 26.78 13.23 -4.32
C GLU A 658 26.10 12.67 -5.57
N ILE A 659 24.77 12.58 -5.51
CA ILE A 659 23.90 12.25 -6.63
C ILE A 659 22.90 13.39 -6.79
N PRO A 660 23.16 14.35 -7.70
CA PRO A 660 22.26 15.47 -7.88
C PRO A 660 20.97 15.06 -8.60
N PHE A 661 19.83 15.64 -8.24
CA PHE A 661 18.54 15.45 -8.91
C PHE A 661 17.65 16.69 -8.83
N ARG A 662 16.55 16.65 -9.60
CA ARG A 662 15.57 17.73 -9.68
C ARG A 662 14.34 17.41 -8.85
N TRP A 663 13.84 18.39 -8.13
CA TRP A 663 12.50 18.34 -7.55
C TRP A 663 11.46 18.68 -8.63
N ARG A 664 10.89 17.64 -9.23
CA ARG A 664 9.81 17.76 -10.23
C ARG A 664 8.46 17.61 -9.54
N THR A 665 7.57 18.56 -9.77
CA THR A 665 6.19 18.57 -9.28
C THR A 665 5.25 18.87 -10.45
N ASP A 666 4.01 18.39 -10.36
CA ASP A 666 2.97 18.73 -11.34
C ASP A 666 2.37 20.13 -11.12
N PHE A 667 2.58 20.67 -9.92
CA PHE A 667 2.06 21.96 -9.49
C PHE A 667 3.18 22.92 -9.12
N ASP A 668 2.88 24.21 -9.24
CA ASP A 668 3.81 25.29 -8.93
C ASP A 668 3.73 25.65 -7.43
N TYR A 669 4.88 25.62 -6.76
CA TYR A 669 5.04 26.00 -5.34
C TYR A 669 5.95 27.22 -5.21
N SER A 670 5.59 28.32 -5.88
CA SER A 670 6.42 29.53 -5.99
C SER A 670 6.72 30.25 -4.66
N TRP A 671 6.09 29.82 -3.59
CA TRP A 671 6.34 30.31 -2.23
C TRP A 671 7.42 29.50 -1.49
N MET A 672 7.87 28.36 -2.02
CA MET A 672 8.97 27.55 -1.48
C MET A 672 10.29 27.93 -2.17
N GLY A 673 11.26 28.47 -1.41
CA GLY A 673 12.55 28.89 -1.94
C GLY A 673 13.38 27.73 -2.50
N GLY A 674 13.40 26.60 -1.81
CA GLY A 674 14.14 25.41 -2.23
C GLY A 674 13.58 24.80 -3.52
N TRP A 675 12.25 24.74 -3.65
CA TRP A 675 11.59 24.32 -4.88
C TRP A 675 11.97 25.23 -6.05
N LEU A 676 11.90 26.56 -5.89
CA LEU A 676 12.26 27.54 -6.93
C LEU A 676 13.70 27.36 -7.42
N LYS A 677 14.65 27.19 -6.50
CA LYS A 677 16.07 26.97 -6.83
C LYS A 677 16.27 25.75 -7.71
N ASN A 678 15.40 24.75 -7.60
CA ASN A 678 15.47 23.49 -8.31
C ASN A 678 14.77 23.50 -9.70
N GLN A 679 14.09 24.60 -10.06
CA GLN A 679 13.35 24.71 -11.33
C GLN A 679 14.22 25.04 -12.56
N GLU A 680 15.45 25.55 -12.37
CA GLU A 680 16.39 25.84 -13.47
C GLU A 680 17.46 24.74 -13.63
N SER A 681 18.00 24.24 -12.52
CA SER A 681 19.01 23.17 -12.50
C SER A 681 18.82 22.26 -11.29
N SER A 682 19.43 21.07 -11.29
CA SER A 682 19.40 20.17 -10.13
C SER A 682 20.01 20.86 -8.91
N ALA A 683 19.22 20.99 -7.85
CA ALA A 683 19.64 21.61 -6.59
C ALA A 683 19.57 20.65 -5.38
N GLU A 684 18.85 19.53 -5.48
CA GLU A 684 18.83 18.50 -4.44
C GLU A 684 19.89 17.43 -4.71
N ARG A 685 20.39 16.77 -3.65
CA ARG A 685 21.46 15.78 -3.75
C ARG A 685 21.48 14.78 -2.60
N ASP A 686 21.40 13.49 -2.93
CA ASP A 686 21.73 12.45 -1.95
C ASP A 686 23.25 12.35 -1.84
N LEU A 687 23.74 12.03 -0.64
CA LEU A 687 25.17 11.86 -0.38
C LEU A 687 25.47 10.38 -0.21
N ILE A 688 26.49 9.85 -0.88
CA ILE A 688 26.92 8.45 -0.75
C ILE A 688 28.40 8.37 -0.41
N THR A 689 28.71 7.60 0.63
CA THR A 689 30.07 7.12 0.91
C THR A 689 30.17 5.63 0.64
N VAL A 690 31.01 5.25 -0.32
CA VAL A 690 31.28 3.85 -0.71
C VAL A 690 32.52 3.35 0.03
N ILE A 691 32.33 2.35 0.90
CA ILE A 691 33.40 1.67 1.65
C ILE A 691 33.59 0.26 1.07
N PRO A 692 34.79 -0.08 0.55
CA PRO A 692 34.98 -1.29 -0.23
C PRO A 692 35.02 -2.56 0.63
N GLY A 693 34.37 -3.62 0.16
CA GLY A 693 34.51 -4.99 0.67
C GLY A 693 35.34 -5.89 -0.25
N ARG A 694 35.29 -7.21 0.01
CA ARG A 694 35.93 -8.22 -0.84
C ARG A 694 35.24 -8.34 -2.20
N ASP A 695 33.92 -8.21 -2.23
CA ASP A 695 33.09 -8.21 -3.44
C ASP A 695 32.51 -6.81 -3.71
N ARG A 696 33.05 -6.14 -4.74
CA ARG A 696 32.64 -4.79 -5.16
C ARG A 696 31.35 -4.77 -6.00
N THR A 697 30.83 -5.93 -6.40
CA THR A 697 29.63 -6.04 -7.25
C THR A 697 28.34 -6.01 -6.45
N ARG A 698 28.44 -6.07 -5.12
CA ARG A 698 27.32 -6.04 -4.19
C ARG A 698 27.55 -5.02 -3.09
N ALA A 699 26.48 -4.46 -2.56
CA ALA A 699 26.53 -3.52 -1.45
C ALA A 699 25.42 -3.76 -0.43
N VAL A 700 25.72 -3.49 0.83
CA VAL A 700 24.72 -3.25 1.89
C VAL A 700 24.72 -1.77 2.22
N VAL A 701 23.53 -1.19 2.37
CA VAL A 701 23.34 0.22 2.65
C VAL A 701 22.97 0.41 4.12
N MET A 702 23.59 1.39 4.77
CA MET A 702 23.05 2.07 5.94
C MET A 702 22.59 3.45 5.45
N SER A 703 21.42 3.92 5.88
CA SER A 703 20.82 5.17 5.39
C SER A 703 20.11 5.94 6.49
N ASP A 704 20.02 7.26 6.31
CA ASP A 704 19.17 8.21 7.03
C ASP A 704 18.65 9.28 6.02
N HIS A 705 17.94 10.29 6.51
CA HIS A 705 17.79 11.58 5.83
C HIS A 705 18.41 12.70 6.69
N TYR A 706 18.84 13.79 6.05
CA TYR A 706 19.59 14.86 6.75
C TYR A 706 18.90 16.24 6.71
N ASP A 707 17.77 16.36 6.03
CA ASP A 707 16.83 17.48 6.15
C ASP A 707 15.91 17.32 7.37
N THR A 708 15.17 18.38 7.71
CA THR A 708 14.33 18.43 8.92
C THR A 708 12.91 18.92 8.63
N ALA A 709 11.92 18.42 9.37
CA ALA A 709 10.53 18.89 9.34
C ALA A 709 10.36 20.38 9.67
N TYR A 710 9.18 20.91 9.32
CA TYR A 710 8.66 22.14 9.90
C TYR A 710 8.01 21.94 11.27
N MET A 711 8.19 22.93 12.16
CA MET A 711 7.64 22.97 13.51
C MET A 711 6.13 23.29 13.50
N ALA A 712 5.32 22.30 13.86
CA ALA A 712 3.87 22.39 13.89
C ALA A 712 3.35 23.40 14.93
N ASP A 713 4.00 23.49 16.09
CA ASP A 713 3.66 24.44 17.16
C ASP A 713 4.01 25.90 16.82
N LYS A 714 4.90 26.14 15.85
CA LYS A 714 5.11 27.48 15.27
C LYS A 714 4.11 27.83 14.18
N TYR A 715 3.63 26.84 13.44
CA TYR A 715 2.69 27.03 12.34
C TYR A 715 1.24 27.17 12.83
N TYR A 716 0.71 26.15 13.51
CA TYR A 716 -0.71 26.06 13.85
C TYR A 716 -1.11 27.02 14.98
N LEU A 717 -2.12 27.84 14.74
CA LEU A 717 -2.61 28.85 15.70
C LEU A 717 -3.18 28.19 16.96
N GLU A 718 -3.84 27.04 16.81
CA GLU A 718 -4.41 26.25 17.91
C GLU A 718 -3.36 25.68 18.87
N LEU A 719 -2.09 25.62 18.46
CA LEU A 719 -0.95 25.23 19.28
C LEU A 719 -0.20 26.45 19.85
N GLY A 720 -0.71 27.67 19.65
CA GLY A 720 -0.04 28.91 20.04
C GLY A 720 0.95 29.44 19.00
N GLY A 721 0.95 28.87 17.79
CA GLY A 721 1.76 29.29 16.67
C GLY A 721 1.31 30.62 16.05
N CYS A 722 2.02 31.04 15.01
CA CYS A 722 1.79 32.30 14.31
C CYS A 722 1.58 32.14 12.80
N GLY A 723 1.61 30.92 12.27
CA GLY A 723 1.55 30.62 10.83
C GLY A 723 2.92 30.51 10.14
N ALA A 724 4.03 30.66 10.88
CA ALA A 724 5.37 30.57 10.30
C ALA A 724 5.80 29.12 10.04
N ARG A 725 6.41 28.87 8.89
CA ARG A 725 7.06 27.60 8.55
C ARG A 725 8.54 27.66 8.91
N MET A 726 8.89 27.10 10.06
CA MET A 726 10.26 27.14 10.58
C MET A 726 10.78 25.72 10.76
N SER A 727 11.98 25.45 10.23
CA SER A 727 12.67 24.17 10.39
C SER A 727 12.91 23.82 11.86
N ALA A 728 12.66 22.56 12.23
CA ALA A 728 13.04 22.03 13.54
C ALA A 728 14.58 21.92 13.66
N CYS A 729 15.09 21.82 14.89
CA CYS A 729 16.52 21.60 15.10
C CYS A 729 16.94 20.20 14.62
N GLY A 730 16.03 19.21 14.71
CA GLY A 730 16.22 17.87 14.14
C GLY A 730 17.04 16.94 15.01
N ALA A 731 17.10 17.15 16.33
CA ALA A 731 18.02 16.41 17.19
C ALA A 731 17.73 14.90 17.17
N ASP A 732 16.47 14.52 17.28
CA ASP A 732 16.04 13.15 17.09
C ASP A 732 15.71 12.87 15.62
N ASP A 733 15.05 13.83 14.95
CA ASP A 733 14.51 13.73 13.58
C ASP A 733 15.24 14.69 12.59
N ASN A 734 16.39 14.32 12.02
CA ASN A 734 16.98 12.98 12.09
C ASN A 734 18.50 12.99 12.31
N HIS A 735 19.03 14.04 12.98
CA HIS A 735 20.47 14.15 13.26
C HIS A 735 21.00 13.06 14.20
N SER A 736 20.11 12.37 14.93
CA SER A 736 20.44 11.15 15.66
C SER A 736 20.91 10.03 14.72
N ALA A 737 20.16 9.76 13.64
CA ALA A 737 20.57 8.81 12.62
C ALA A 737 21.77 9.32 11.80
N THR A 738 21.83 10.60 11.45
CA THR A 738 23.01 11.18 10.78
C THR A 738 24.28 11.00 11.59
N ALA A 739 24.21 11.21 12.91
CA ALA A 739 25.33 10.93 13.81
C ALA A 739 25.70 9.44 13.79
N ALA A 740 24.72 8.51 13.76
CA ALA A 740 24.99 7.08 13.66
C ALA A 740 25.80 6.73 12.41
N MET A 741 25.45 7.29 11.25
CA MET A 741 26.17 7.14 9.98
C MET A 741 27.63 7.63 10.09
N MET A 742 27.81 8.83 10.65
CA MET A 742 29.14 9.42 10.84
C MET A 742 30.02 8.56 11.74
N LEU A 743 29.45 7.96 12.79
CA LEU A 743 30.16 7.09 13.74
C LEU A 743 30.40 5.69 13.19
N ALA A 744 29.56 5.20 12.28
CA ALA A 744 29.71 3.92 11.59
C ALA A 744 30.90 3.91 10.62
N ALA A 745 31.11 5.01 9.90
CA ALA A 745 32.16 5.15 8.89
C ALA A 745 33.57 4.69 9.34
N PRO A 746 34.14 5.20 10.46
CA PRO A 746 35.46 4.75 10.90
C PRO A 746 35.52 3.25 11.25
N ILE A 747 34.42 2.66 11.74
CA ILE A 747 34.33 1.23 12.06
C ILE A 747 34.38 0.41 10.76
N PHE A 748 33.54 0.75 9.77
CA PHE A 748 33.52 0.05 8.49
C PHE A 748 34.80 0.24 7.68
N LEU A 749 35.42 1.43 7.72
CA LEU A 749 36.74 1.66 7.12
C LEU A 749 37.83 0.79 7.77
N GLU A 750 37.81 0.62 9.10
CA GLU A 750 38.73 -0.29 9.80
C GLU A 750 38.50 -1.75 9.36
N MET A 751 37.25 -2.18 9.27
CA MET A 751 36.88 -3.53 8.81
C MET A 751 37.28 -3.77 7.35
N SER A 752 37.04 -2.80 6.47
CA SER A 752 37.45 -2.80 5.06
C SER A 752 38.96 -2.98 4.93
N LYS A 753 39.74 -2.18 5.67
CA LYS A 753 41.21 -2.27 5.70
C LYS A 753 41.72 -3.65 6.14
N LYS A 754 40.99 -4.32 7.03
CA LYS A 754 41.28 -5.69 7.49
C LYS A 754 40.74 -6.78 6.57
N GLY A 755 40.07 -6.42 5.48
CA GLY A 755 39.43 -7.38 4.56
C GLY A 755 38.27 -8.15 5.20
N GLN A 756 37.64 -7.61 6.24
CA GLN A 756 36.58 -8.30 6.99
C GLN A 756 35.21 -8.20 6.29
N LEU A 757 34.93 -7.10 5.61
CA LEU A 757 33.67 -6.90 4.86
C LEU A 757 33.58 -7.85 3.66
N GLY A 758 32.47 -8.58 3.54
CA GLY A 758 32.21 -9.49 2.44
C GLY A 758 31.88 -8.76 1.14
N CYS A 759 31.06 -7.72 1.22
CA CYS A 759 30.72 -6.82 0.11
C CYS A 759 30.92 -5.35 0.48
N ASP A 760 30.68 -4.43 -0.45
CA ASP A 760 30.74 -2.99 -0.17
C ASP A 760 29.70 -2.61 0.90
N VAL A 761 30.03 -1.60 1.71
CA VAL A 761 29.09 -0.91 2.59
C VAL A 761 28.93 0.51 2.07
N TRP A 762 27.70 0.92 1.85
CA TRP A 762 27.36 2.28 1.43
C TRP A 762 26.71 3.00 2.61
N LEU A 763 27.17 4.21 2.88
CA LEU A 763 26.52 5.13 3.81
C LEU A 763 25.81 6.19 2.99
N ILE A 764 24.49 6.29 3.11
CA ILE A 764 23.67 7.19 2.30
C ILE A 764 22.94 8.18 3.19
N HIS A 765 23.06 9.47 2.89
CA HIS A 765 22.20 10.51 3.44
C HIS A 765 21.21 10.94 2.38
N LEU A 766 19.92 10.66 2.61
CA LEU A 766 18.83 11.03 1.71
C LEU A 766 18.40 12.49 1.96
N THR A 767 17.93 13.16 0.92
CA THR A 767 17.38 14.52 1.02
C THR A 767 15.89 14.55 0.73
N GLY A 768 15.15 15.35 1.50
CA GLY A 768 13.75 15.65 1.20
C GLY A 768 12.84 14.48 1.56
N GLU A 769 13.17 13.75 2.62
CA GLU A 769 12.22 12.82 3.25
C GLU A 769 10.96 13.59 3.63
N GLU A 770 11.18 14.75 4.24
CA GLU A 770 10.18 15.53 4.92
C GLU A 770 9.19 16.18 3.96
N PHE A 771 7.99 16.43 4.49
CA PHE A 771 7.05 17.30 3.79
C PHE A 771 7.65 18.71 3.65
N PRO A 772 7.53 19.34 2.47
CA PRO A 772 6.65 18.97 1.36
C PRO A 772 7.32 18.17 0.21
N ALA A 773 8.59 17.77 0.31
CA ALA A 773 9.27 17.01 -0.76
C ALA A 773 8.77 15.57 -0.90
N ASP A 774 8.46 14.94 0.24
CA ASP A 774 7.93 13.58 0.35
C ASP A 774 8.85 12.53 -0.30
N CYS A 775 9.79 12.04 0.51
CA CYS A 775 10.75 10.98 0.17
C CYS A 775 11.52 11.24 -1.13
N LEU A 776 11.85 12.50 -1.44
CA LEU A 776 12.37 12.91 -2.74
C LEU A 776 13.69 12.21 -3.10
N GLY A 777 14.62 12.13 -2.15
CA GLY A 777 15.89 11.42 -2.27
C GLY A 777 15.68 9.92 -2.47
N ALA A 778 14.87 9.28 -1.62
CA ALA A 778 14.56 7.85 -1.78
C ALA A 778 13.92 7.53 -3.14
N ARG A 779 13.03 8.38 -3.65
CA ARG A 779 12.45 8.24 -5.00
C ARG A 779 13.53 8.34 -6.08
N ALA A 780 14.40 9.35 -6.00
CA ALA A 780 15.46 9.55 -6.97
C ALA A 780 16.51 8.42 -6.95
N LEU A 781 16.89 7.93 -5.77
CA LEU A 781 17.81 6.81 -5.62
C LEU A 781 17.18 5.49 -6.11
N THR A 782 15.94 5.20 -5.68
CA THR A 782 15.23 3.97 -6.07
C THR A 782 15.05 3.89 -7.58
N GLN A 783 14.65 5.00 -8.21
CA GLN A 783 14.54 5.08 -9.67
C GLN A 783 15.86 4.72 -10.34
N ARG A 784 16.99 5.28 -9.90
CA ARG A 784 18.32 5.00 -10.50
C ARG A 784 18.82 3.58 -10.25
N LEU A 785 18.49 2.99 -9.10
CA LEU A 785 18.80 1.60 -8.80
C LEU A 785 18.07 0.65 -9.76
N VAL A 786 16.77 0.88 -9.99
CA VAL A 786 15.97 0.11 -10.96
C VAL A 786 16.47 0.35 -12.38
N GLU A 787 16.67 1.61 -12.76
CA GLU A 787 17.08 1.99 -14.12
C GLU A 787 18.52 1.59 -14.45
N GLY A 788 19.37 1.32 -13.46
CA GLY A 788 20.79 1.03 -13.69
C GLY A 788 21.53 2.28 -14.20
N THR A 789 21.25 3.44 -13.62
CA THR A 789 21.79 4.74 -14.04
C THR A 789 22.54 5.46 -12.92
N LEU A 790 22.82 4.77 -11.82
CA LEU A 790 23.45 5.34 -10.63
C LEU A 790 24.90 5.77 -10.87
N ARG A 791 25.15 7.08 -10.83
CA ARG A 791 26.47 7.69 -10.97
C ARG A 791 26.76 8.59 -9.78
N LEU A 792 27.89 8.37 -9.13
CA LEU A 792 28.35 9.12 -7.99
C LEU A 792 29.31 10.24 -8.43
N HIS A 793 29.06 11.47 -8.02
CA HIS A 793 29.90 12.63 -8.34
C HIS A 793 30.74 13.00 -7.11
N ALA A 794 32.06 12.77 -7.19
CA ALA A 794 32.97 13.10 -6.11
C ALA A 794 33.43 14.57 -6.17
N PRO A 795 33.82 15.16 -5.02
CA PRO A 795 34.48 16.47 -5.00
C PRO A 795 35.66 16.53 -5.97
N GLY A 796 35.69 17.55 -6.83
CA GLY A 796 36.70 17.68 -7.91
C GLY A 796 36.28 17.13 -9.28
N GLY A 797 35.02 16.73 -9.46
CA GLY A 797 34.42 16.43 -10.76
C GLY A 797 34.62 15.01 -11.27
N LYS A 798 35.23 14.12 -10.47
CA LYS A 798 35.36 12.70 -10.82
C LYS A 798 34.03 11.98 -10.64
N THR A 799 33.59 11.26 -11.66
CA THR A 799 32.39 10.41 -11.58
C THR A 799 32.78 8.94 -11.40
N THR A 800 32.07 8.24 -10.50
CA THR A 800 32.16 6.78 -10.31
C THR A 800 30.84 6.15 -10.72
N ASP A 801 30.88 5.19 -11.65
CA ASP A 801 29.69 4.45 -12.06
C ASP A 801 29.39 3.33 -11.05
N LEU A 802 28.19 3.38 -10.45
CA LEU A 802 27.71 2.40 -9.49
C LEU A 802 26.54 1.57 -10.06
N SER A 803 26.16 1.77 -11.32
CA SER A 803 25.00 1.13 -11.94
C SER A 803 25.08 -0.41 -11.98
N GLY A 804 26.29 -0.97 -12.01
CA GLY A 804 26.54 -2.41 -11.98
C GLY A 804 26.52 -3.04 -10.58
N VAL A 805 26.33 -2.26 -9.51
CA VAL A 805 26.34 -2.77 -8.14
C VAL A 805 24.93 -3.16 -7.70
N THR A 806 24.80 -4.39 -7.19
CA THR A 806 23.53 -4.87 -6.62
C THR A 806 23.47 -4.56 -5.12
N VAL A 807 22.49 -3.75 -4.72
CA VAL A 807 22.14 -3.51 -3.32
C VAL A 807 21.39 -4.74 -2.80
N LYS A 808 22.05 -5.54 -1.96
CA LYS A 808 21.44 -6.75 -1.37
C LYS A 808 20.56 -6.43 -0.16
N GLY A 809 20.68 -5.23 0.39
CA GLY A 809 19.88 -4.80 1.53
C GLY A 809 20.19 -3.38 1.98
N LEU A 810 19.18 -2.74 2.56
CA LEU A 810 19.23 -1.35 3.01
C LEU A 810 18.59 -1.21 4.40
N TYR A 811 19.32 -0.59 5.33
CA TYR A 811 18.81 -0.24 6.65
C TYR A 811 18.57 1.28 6.72
N VAL A 812 17.30 1.70 6.73
CA VAL A 812 16.92 3.12 6.94
C VAL A 812 16.83 3.36 8.43
N SER A 813 17.51 4.38 8.95
CA SER A 813 17.37 4.83 10.34
C SER A 813 16.63 6.17 10.38
N ASP A 814 15.65 6.24 11.26
CA ASP A 814 14.75 7.38 11.43
C ASP A 814 14.35 7.47 12.91
N MET A 815 14.44 8.65 13.54
CA MET A 815 14.10 8.89 14.95
C MET A 815 14.61 7.79 15.89
N ILE A 816 15.90 7.74 16.18
CA ILE A 816 16.52 6.61 16.91
C ILE A 816 16.98 6.93 18.33
N ALA A 817 16.66 8.11 18.89
CA ALA A 817 17.28 8.55 20.14
C ALA A 817 16.34 9.22 21.17
N HIS A 818 15.06 9.47 20.87
CA HIS A 818 14.16 10.05 21.86
C HIS A 818 13.84 9.09 23.02
N ASN A 819 13.46 7.84 22.74
CA ASN A 819 13.02 6.83 23.72
C ASN A 819 11.70 7.19 24.43
N ASN A 820 10.60 6.59 23.96
CA ASN A 820 9.24 6.88 24.40
C ASN A 820 9.05 6.73 25.93
N ASP A 821 8.55 7.77 26.60
CA ASP A 821 8.36 7.77 28.06
C ASP A 821 7.34 6.76 28.59
N ARG A 822 6.35 6.37 27.77
CA ARG A 822 5.28 5.44 28.15
C ARG A 822 5.65 3.99 27.91
N GLU A 823 6.44 3.75 26.87
CA GLU A 823 6.86 2.42 26.39
C GLU A 823 8.35 2.45 26.05
N ARG A 824 9.17 2.61 27.10
CA ARG A 824 10.62 2.77 27.01
C ARG A 824 11.33 1.52 26.49
N ASP A 825 12.52 1.76 25.94
CA ASP A 825 13.50 0.75 25.54
C ASP A 825 13.01 -0.19 24.43
N ILE A 826 11.97 0.22 23.69
CA ILE A 826 11.46 -0.46 22.51
C ILE A 826 11.91 0.30 21.27
N PHE A 827 12.38 -0.42 20.27
CA PHE A 827 12.59 0.09 18.92
C PHE A 827 12.03 -0.92 17.93
N GLN A 828 11.69 -0.46 16.73
CA GLN A 828 11.15 -1.30 15.68
C GLN A 828 12.20 -1.67 14.64
N ILE A 829 12.11 -2.92 14.22
CA ILE A 829 12.79 -3.51 13.07
C ILE A 829 11.67 -3.80 12.06
N SER A 830 11.45 -2.90 11.11
CA SER A 830 10.30 -2.93 10.21
C SER A 830 10.73 -3.30 8.79
N PRO A 831 10.72 -4.59 8.40
CA PRO A 831 11.13 -5.02 7.06
C PRO A 831 10.09 -4.71 5.98
N GLY A 832 10.57 -4.54 4.75
CA GLY A 832 9.78 -4.66 3.52
C GLY A 832 9.11 -6.04 3.37
N ASN A 833 8.27 -6.21 2.35
CA ASN A 833 7.41 -7.40 2.23
C ASN A 833 8.04 -8.61 1.51
N ASP A 834 9.33 -8.57 1.18
CA ASP A 834 10.02 -9.66 0.48
C ASP A 834 10.90 -10.52 1.43
N PRO A 835 11.28 -11.75 1.04
CA PRO A 835 12.13 -12.61 1.85
C PRO A 835 13.51 -12.03 2.18
N ALA A 836 14.11 -11.23 1.30
CA ALA A 836 15.43 -10.64 1.55
C ALA A 836 15.32 -9.52 2.61
N SER A 837 14.27 -8.70 2.58
CA SER A 837 13.93 -7.77 3.65
C SER A 837 13.72 -8.49 4.98
N TYR A 838 13.07 -9.66 4.97
CA TYR A 838 12.88 -10.46 6.17
C TYR A 838 14.21 -11.01 6.72
N TRP A 839 15.10 -11.50 5.85
CA TRP A 839 16.45 -11.92 6.25
C TRP A 839 17.25 -10.76 6.89
N LEU A 840 17.16 -9.54 6.34
CA LEU A 840 17.78 -8.36 6.94
C LEU A 840 17.23 -8.07 8.35
N ALA A 841 15.93 -8.27 8.56
CA ALA A 841 15.32 -8.13 9.88
C ALA A 841 15.77 -9.23 10.85
N GLU A 842 16.00 -10.46 10.38
CA GLU A 842 16.62 -11.53 11.20
C GLU A 842 18.04 -11.14 11.62
N GLN A 843 18.85 -10.55 10.73
CA GLN A 843 20.18 -10.03 11.08
C GLN A 843 20.13 -8.91 12.12
N ALA A 844 19.17 -8.00 11.99
CA ALA A 844 18.93 -6.93 12.94
C ALA A 844 18.49 -7.46 14.32
N HIS A 845 17.59 -8.45 14.33
CA HIS A 845 17.15 -9.11 15.53
C HIS A 845 18.32 -9.83 16.24
N LEU A 846 19.15 -10.56 15.49
CA LEU A 846 20.35 -11.20 16.03
C LEU A 846 21.35 -10.20 16.62
N ALA A 847 21.55 -9.05 15.98
CA ALA A 847 22.38 -7.98 16.52
C ALA A 847 21.84 -7.49 17.88
N ALA A 848 20.53 -7.27 17.99
CA ALA A 848 19.87 -6.88 19.23
C ALA A 848 20.00 -7.94 20.34
N GLU A 849 19.83 -9.22 20.01
CA GLU A 849 20.00 -10.33 20.96
C GLU A 849 21.44 -10.42 21.48
N VAL A 850 22.44 -10.26 20.60
CA VAL A 850 23.85 -10.22 21.00
C VAL A 850 24.15 -9.04 21.92
N TRP A 851 23.55 -7.87 21.66
CA TRP A 851 23.66 -6.71 22.54
C TRP A 851 23.09 -7.03 23.93
N ASN A 852 21.83 -7.47 23.98
CA ASN A 852 21.11 -7.77 25.22
C ASN A 852 21.81 -8.84 26.07
N ALA A 853 22.33 -9.89 25.43
CA ALA A 853 23.08 -10.94 26.12
C ALA A 853 24.44 -10.47 26.64
N SER A 854 24.99 -9.37 26.12
CA SER A 854 26.27 -8.80 26.54
C SER A 854 26.13 -7.76 27.66
N VAL A 855 25.01 -7.04 27.71
CA VAL A 855 24.70 -5.97 28.68
C VAL A 855 24.99 -6.39 30.13
N PRO A 856 24.56 -7.57 30.63
CA PRO A 856 24.85 -7.98 32.02
C PRO A 856 26.34 -8.09 32.33
N GLU A 857 27.18 -8.49 31.38
CA GLU A 857 28.63 -8.56 31.58
C GLU A 857 29.29 -7.18 31.48
N TRP A 858 28.87 -6.34 30.52
CA TRP A 858 29.40 -4.98 30.39
C TRP A 858 29.08 -4.11 31.60
N ASN A 859 27.89 -4.27 32.19
CA ASN A 859 27.47 -3.52 33.37
C ASN A 859 28.14 -3.99 34.68
N LYS A 860 28.96 -5.05 34.66
CA LYS A 860 29.85 -5.40 35.78
C LYS A 860 31.13 -4.56 35.79
N HIS A 861 31.42 -3.81 34.73
CA HIS A 861 32.60 -2.95 34.69
C HIS A 861 32.55 -1.90 35.82
N PRO A 862 33.66 -1.63 36.53
CA PRO A 862 33.66 -0.72 37.69
C PRO A 862 33.07 0.66 37.39
N ASP A 863 33.28 1.18 36.18
CA ASP A 863 32.75 2.48 35.77
C ASP A 863 31.21 2.53 35.66
N ARG A 864 30.54 1.38 35.54
CA ARG A 864 29.06 1.29 35.37
C ARG A 864 28.37 0.53 36.49
N ALA A 865 29.08 -0.34 37.21
CA ALA A 865 28.51 -1.17 38.26
C ALA A 865 27.83 -0.32 39.35
N GLY A 866 26.57 -0.63 39.63
CA GLY A 866 25.78 0.06 40.66
C GLY A 866 25.31 1.47 40.29
N ARG A 867 25.56 1.95 39.06
CA ARG A 867 25.06 3.25 38.62
C ARG A 867 23.56 3.23 38.33
N PRO A 868 22.83 4.34 38.57
CA PRO A 868 21.43 4.46 38.17
C PRO A 868 21.32 4.62 36.65
N ARG A 869 20.10 4.44 36.13
CA ARG A 869 19.77 4.78 34.73
C ARG A 869 20.15 6.23 34.42
N GLY A 870 20.64 6.47 33.20
CA GLY A 870 20.92 7.80 32.72
C GLY A 870 19.68 8.70 32.71
N ARG A 871 19.94 10.00 32.72
CA ARG A 871 18.92 11.04 32.65
C ARG A 871 19.16 11.86 31.40
N ARG A 872 18.08 12.28 30.74
CA ARG A 872 18.15 13.29 29.68
C ARG A 872 18.80 14.57 30.23
N SER A 873 19.44 15.32 29.35
CA SER A 873 20.21 16.52 29.69
C SER A 873 19.62 17.74 29.01
N PRO A 874 19.60 18.93 29.64
CA PRO A 874 18.82 20.07 29.16
C PRO A 874 19.35 20.71 27.86
N HIS A 875 20.60 20.46 27.45
CA HIS A 875 21.18 21.07 26.25
C HIS A 875 22.44 20.32 25.77
N GLY A 876 22.82 20.50 24.50
CA GLY A 876 23.92 19.77 23.86
C GLY A 876 25.30 19.90 24.54
N ALA A 877 25.59 21.01 25.23
CA ALA A 877 26.87 21.19 25.93
C ALA A 877 27.02 20.31 27.20
N ALA A 878 25.92 19.83 27.79
CA ALA A 878 25.92 19.02 28.99
C ALA A 878 25.79 17.55 28.61
N VAL A 879 26.93 16.86 28.45
CA VAL A 879 26.90 15.42 28.17
C VAL A 879 26.33 14.68 29.38
N PRO A 880 25.28 13.83 29.24
CA PRO A 880 24.74 13.03 30.33
C PRO A 880 25.82 12.24 31.06
N GLU A 881 25.68 11.96 32.37
CA GLU A 881 26.65 11.14 33.08
C GLU A 881 26.73 9.70 32.53
N ILE A 882 27.81 8.98 32.83
CA ILE A 882 27.89 7.56 32.48
C ILE A 882 26.87 6.75 33.29
N ALA A 883 26.12 5.90 32.60
CA ALA A 883 25.06 5.04 33.15
C ALA A 883 25.27 3.57 32.72
N PRO A 884 24.46 2.62 33.20
CA PRO A 884 24.46 1.25 32.67
C PRO A 884 24.02 1.20 31.20
N PHE A 885 24.58 0.28 30.42
CA PHE A 885 24.00 -0.05 29.11
C PHE A 885 22.60 -0.64 29.28
N LEU A 886 21.70 -0.31 28.34
CA LEU A 886 20.30 -0.76 28.35
C LEU A 886 20.15 -2.04 27.54
N ALA A 887 19.39 -3.01 28.05
CA ALA A 887 18.83 -4.07 27.21
C ALA A 887 17.58 -3.51 26.52
N LEU A 888 17.45 -3.72 25.22
CA LEU A 888 16.40 -3.14 24.38
C LEU A 888 15.49 -4.22 23.79
N SER A 889 14.23 -3.89 23.56
CA SER A 889 13.27 -4.73 22.84
C SER A 889 13.20 -4.30 21.38
N GLY A 890 13.98 -4.97 20.52
CA GLY A 890 13.89 -4.82 19.06
C GLY A 890 12.72 -5.64 18.50
N GLU A 891 11.53 -5.02 18.40
CA GLU A 891 10.33 -5.67 17.88
C GLU A 891 10.38 -5.79 16.35
N VAL A 892 10.10 -6.98 15.80
CA VAL A 892 10.05 -7.18 14.35
C VAL A 892 8.65 -6.89 13.83
N ARG A 893 8.45 -5.68 13.30
CA ARG A 893 7.14 -5.16 12.86
C ARG A 893 6.99 -5.28 11.33
N THR A 894 6.62 -6.48 10.88
CA THR A 894 6.28 -6.74 9.46
C THR A 894 5.12 -5.84 8.97
N PRO A 895 4.84 -5.74 7.65
CA PRO A 895 3.72 -4.97 7.12
C PRO A 895 2.32 -5.39 7.63
N LEU A 896 2.22 -6.58 8.24
CA LEU A 896 1.03 -7.10 8.90
C LEU A 896 0.85 -6.58 10.33
N ASP A 897 1.90 -5.97 10.92
CA ASP A 897 1.83 -5.35 12.23
C ASP A 897 1.20 -3.95 12.11
N PRO A 898 0.12 -3.65 12.86
CA PRO A 898 -0.54 -2.34 12.78
C PRO A 898 0.32 -1.18 13.27
N ARG A 899 1.42 -1.46 14.01
CA ARG A 899 2.38 -0.48 14.53
C ARG A 899 3.64 -0.38 13.66
N SER A 900 3.71 -1.09 12.53
CA SER A 900 4.81 -0.92 11.56
C SER A 900 4.68 0.44 10.89
N THR A 901 5.73 1.26 10.98
CA THR A 901 5.75 2.60 10.38
C THR A 901 6.58 2.67 9.09
N LEU A 902 6.89 1.52 8.46
CA LEU A 902 7.62 1.49 7.18
C LEU A 902 6.97 2.38 6.12
N TYR A 903 5.64 2.53 6.16
CA TYR A 903 4.87 3.36 5.23
C TYR A 903 5.11 4.87 5.39
N ASN A 904 5.63 5.30 6.54
CA ASN A 904 5.72 6.72 6.93
C ASN A 904 7.03 7.38 6.53
N THR A 905 7.94 6.65 5.89
CA THR A 905 9.34 7.05 5.67
C THR A 905 9.82 6.54 4.31
N ASP A 906 11.02 6.94 3.92
CA ASP A 906 11.75 6.55 2.71
C ASP A 906 11.72 5.03 2.42
N GLY A 907 11.65 4.21 3.47
CA GLY A 907 11.61 2.74 3.40
C GLY A 907 10.49 2.18 2.49
N GLN A 908 9.32 2.81 2.44
CA GLN A 908 8.21 2.35 1.60
C GLN A 908 8.56 2.41 0.11
N VAL A 909 9.26 3.47 -0.32
CA VAL A 909 9.65 3.68 -1.73
C VAL A 909 10.58 2.56 -2.21
N PHE A 910 11.56 2.19 -1.37
CA PHE A 910 12.47 1.07 -1.64
C PHE A 910 11.70 -0.27 -1.72
N SER A 911 10.87 -0.55 -0.71
CA SER A 911 10.09 -1.79 -0.61
C SER A 911 9.14 -1.98 -1.81
N ASP A 912 8.47 -0.92 -2.27
CA ASP A 912 7.52 -1.01 -3.39
C ASP A 912 8.19 -1.40 -4.71
N ALA A 913 9.40 -0.89 -4.95
CA ALA A 913 10.22 -1.22 -6.11
C ALA A 913 10.88 -2.61 -6.01
N GLY A 914 10.97 -3.18 -4.80
CA GLY A 914 11.61 -4.46 -4.50
C GLY A 914 13.07 -4.36 -4.08
N VAL A 915 13.53 -3.18 -3.66
CA VAL A 915 14.83 -3.02 -3.01
C VAL A 915 14.70 -3.55 -1.57
N PRO A 916 15.44 -4.60 -1.17
CA PRO A 916 15.29 -5.16 0.17
C PRO A 916 15.64 -4.13 1.24
N CYS A 917 14.73 -3.86 2.17
CA CYS A 917 14.90 -2.81 3.16
C CYS A 917 14.35 -3.16 4.55
N VAL A 918 14.94 -2.54 5.57
CA VAL A 918 14.48 -2.57 6.97
C VAL A 918 14.55 -1.15 7.53
N LEU A 919 13.45 -0.69 8.11
CA LEU A 919 13.43 0.53 8.91
C LEU A 919 13.83 0.21 10.35
N PHE A 920 14.83 0.94 10.86
CA PHE A 920 15.18 1.10 12.26
C PHE A 920 14.61 2.42 12.75
N MET A 921 13.70 2.34 13.71
CA MET A 921 13.08 3.52 14.28
C MET A 921 12.73 3.27 15.73
N GLU A 922 12.61 4.31 16.54
CA GLU A 922 12.09 4.16 17.88
C GLU A 922 10.63 3.69 17.92
N ASN A 923 10.11 3.47 19.13
CA ASN A 923 8.69 3.20 19.34
C ASN A 923 7.83 4.45 19.08
N TYR A 924 7.50 4.64 17.81
CA TYR A 924 6.82 5.80 17.27
C TYR A 924 5.53 6.17 18.02
N ASP A 925 5.46 7.43 18.48
CA ASP A 925 4.26 8.06 19.00
C ASP A 925 4.12 9.46 18.40
N ILE A 926 3.22 9.60 17.43
CA ILE A 926 2.97 10.84 16.69
C ILE A 926 2.60 12.04 17.57
N ASN A 927 2.15 11.82 18.80
CA ASN A 927 1.70 12.88 19.72
C ASN A 927 2.74 13.20 20.80
N ARG A 928 3.96 12.65 20.73
CA ARG A 928 5.00 12.97 21.70
C ARG A 928 5.52 14.39 21.49
N THR A 929 5.89 15.04 22.58
CA THR A 929 6.68 16.28 22.52
C THR A 929 8.04 16.00 21.88
N GLY A 930 8.52 16.92 21.04
CA GLY A 930 9.76 16.77 20.29
C GLY A 930 9.60 16.08 18.93
N TYR A 931 8.38 15.89 18.42
CA TYR A 931 8.14 15.40 17.05
C TYR A 931 7.55 16.52 16.20
N HIS A 932 8.32 17.02 15.23
CA HIS A 932 7.97 18.18 14.39
C HIS A 932 7.52 19.40 15.22
N ASP A 933 8.19 19.71 16.33
CA ASP A 933 7.90 20.88 17.17
C ASP A 933 9.20 21.54 17.67
N THR A 934 9.07 22.64 18.41
CA THR A 934 10.21 23.38 18.97
C THR A 934 11.06 22.62 20.00
N HIS A 935 10.60 21.45 20.45
CA HIS A 935 11.28 20.62 21.42
C HIS A 935 12.07 19.47 20.79
N ASP A 936 12.17 19.38 19.46
CA ASP A 936 13.08 18.43 18.80
C ASP A 936 14.55 18.90 18.91
N THR A 937 15.05 18.86 20.15
CA THR A 937 16.35 19.39 20.60
C THR A 937 17.09 18.34 21.43
N MET A 938 18.31 18.66 21.86
CA MET A 938 19.11 17.77 22.70
C MET A 938 18.44 17.45 24.05
N GLU A 939 17.48 18.25 24.51
CA GLU A 939 16.71 18.01 25.73
C GLU A 939 15.98 16.66 25.71
N ASN A 940 15.55 16.23 24.52
CA ASN A 940 14.75 15.03 24.35
C ASN A 940 15.54 13.77 24.00
N ILE A 941 16.86 13.87 23.89
CA ILE A 941 17.73 12.74 23.56
C ILE A 941 18.02 11.88 24.79
N ASP A 942 17.61 10.61 24.77
CA ASP A 942 18.08 9.58 25.69
C ASP A 942 19.38 8.97 25.12
N LEU A 943 20.52 9.40 25.67
CA LEU A 943 21.83 8.99 25.20
C LEU A 943 22.06 7.47 25.28
N ASP A 944 21.66 6.83 26.38
CA ASP A 944 21.94 5.40 26.58
C ASP A 944 21.11 4.55 25.61
N TYR A 945 19.87 4.95 25.36
CA TYR A 945 19.01 4.32 24.36
C TYR A 945 19.53 4.56 22.94
N GLY A 946 19.74 5.81 22.54
CA GLY A 946 20.15 6.15 21.18
C GLY A 946 21.51 5.57 20.81
N ALA A 947 22.46 5.55 21.74
CA ALA A 947 23.76 4.91 21.50
C ALA A 947 23.65 3.39 21.34
N ALA A 948 22.72 2.74 22.06
CA ALA A 948 22.46 1.31 21.94
C ALA A 948 21.78 0.97 20.61
N VAL A 949 20.73 1.69 20.20
CA VAL A 949 20.09 1.52 18.88
C VAL A 949 21.10 1.74 17.76
N CYS A 950 21.87 2.84 17.82
CA CYS A 950 22.95 3.14 16.88
C CYS A 950 23.97 1.98 16.79
N ALA A 951 24.43 1.45 17.92
CA ALA A 951 25.34 0.31 17.93
C ALA A 951 24.73 -0.93 17.26
N ILE A 952 23.46 -1.25 17.57
CA ILE A 952 22.74 -2.38 16.99
C ILE A 952 22.59 -2.22 15.47
N THR A 953 22.26 -1.02 14.97
CA THR A 953 22.17 -0.76 13.53
C THR A 953 23.51 -0.99 12.83
N ILE A 954 24.61 -0.49 13.40
CA ILE A 954 25.98 -0.69 12.87
C ILE A 954 26.35 -2.17 12.81
N GLU A 955 26.03 -2.94 13.86
CA GLU A 955 26.25 -4.39 13.89
C GLU A 955 25.39 -5.13 12.86
N SER A 956 24.15 -4.70 12.66
CA SER A 956 23.22 -5.28 11.68
C SER A 956 23.75 -5.14 10.25
N VAL A 957 24.23 -3.94 9.90
CA VAL A 957 24.87 -3.66 8.60
C VAL A 957 26.14 -4.50 8.44
N ALA A 958 27.00 -4.57 9.47
CA ALA A 958 28.21 -5.38 9.44
C ALA A 958 27.90 -6.87 9.20
N ARG A 959 26.86 -7.41 9.84
CA ARG A 959 26.40 -8.79 9.64
C ARG A 959 25.90 -9.00 8.22
N ALA A 960 24.97 -8.17 7.75
CA ALA A 960 24.46 -8.29 6.39
C ALA A 960 25.55 -8.16 5.30
N ALA A 961 26.59 -7.37 5.56
CA ALA A 961 27.74 -7.19 4.68
C ALA A 961 28.76 -8.34 4.73
N THR A 962 28.68 -9.22 5.73
CA THR A 962 29.63 -10.34 5.93
C THR A 962 28.99 -11.72 5.78
N GLU A 963 27.69 -11.83 6.04
CA GLU A 963 26.87 -13.03 5.90
C GLU A 963 26.12 -13.03 4.57
N GLU A 964 25.71 -14.22 4.12
CA GLU A 964 24.89 -14.38 2.92
C GLU A 964 23.48 -14.84 3.29
N PRO A 965 22.45 -14.39 2.55
CA PRO A 965 21.13 -14.96 2.71
C PRO A 965 21.19 -16.46 2.39
N PRO A 966 20.39 -17.29 3.10
CA PRO A 966 20.27 -18.69 2.75
C PRO A 966 19.82 -18.82 1.30
N LYS A 967 20.39 -19.80 0.57
CA LYS A 967 19.92 -20.11 -0.78
C LYS A 967 18.47 -20.57 -0.67
N GLN A 968 17.55 -19.84 -1.30
CA GLN A 968 16.18 -20.30 -1.46
C GLN A 968 16.20 -21.57 -2.32
N THR A 969 15.68 -22.67 -1.78
CA THR A 969 15.60 -23.98 -2.43
C THR A 969 14.33 -24.10 -3.25
#